data_AF-A0A4U1CWT4-F1
#
_entry.id   AF-A0A4U1CWT4-F1
#
_cell.length_a   1.000
_cell.length_b   1.000
_cell.length_c   1.000
_cell.angle_alpha   90.00
_cell.angle_beta   90.00
_cell.angle_gamma   90.00
#
_symmetry.space_group_name_H-M   'P 1'
#
loop_
_entity.id
_entity.type
_entity.pdbx_description
1 polymer ?
#
loop_
_entity_poly.entity_id
_entity_poly.type
_entity_poly.pdbx_seq_one_letter_code
_entity_poly.pdbx_strand_id
1 'polypeptide(L)'
;MTKLVLNFITVCLTFIFLLTGCRKKEFDEFYGRPENLGDPIYQQLQQKGNFTKFLDCIDKSGYKETLSAAGSWTVFAPTDAAFATYMAENNLTTISNELASAIVRYAMTYDGEKIERLSDNLTSRGFVKNTGFRRRTVYYDFVYDGTDADGNPIKVIAGNRNGTYLSTDFNNKNIPYFLPPFMSFTGISAVDYNFFYPNANYNGKNVAGAQITEQDIVAENGVIHIIDKVLTPPLSIDQYINTKSQYGAFKSLLDKYVTYNLNADISHRYQVLTGKADNVYAKNYSSLLGFSPNNENFLKEDANDAQTGMYTIFAPTDAAVEAYSKVLLKYYAKSVLRPGTYKEQLNELSAIRPDIIRDFINSHMYRAAVWPTKFTTVNSFLGEPTKLTTGNVVDKQFLSNGLLYGVSTAQNANAFATVYGKINLDPTYKIMKQAMDFLGYTIPPKTASLRYIIVPITDATLVSMGISYDPFFPKAPIRGDLTILRRILQTHIIPLGNRDVPNFAASSGILEASNGEYIKYANGRISSAGTEDNAAVIDKTIAIDSITTAVNGADVYAAKVLMYTVLPVSKHIEKNGTLATDPYYAFWQYLKGNVTLYNATTGAINGVSDGSFYTIFVPTNAAVQAAVTANLLPKLANGTPNFAPTDAAEISKVSKFIQYHIIKNTVANDGQKTGVFESLLKDDSGDAAKVTVTANTNGPNVLTLRDVANSTVNVLLGPTDRSNVLSNRTVIHQINTYLKYQF
;
A
#
# COMPACT_ATOMS: atom_id res chain seq x y z
N MET A 1 -76.03 35.20 52.51
CA MET A 1 -74.68 35.81 52.44
C MET A 1 -74.79 37.29 52.79
N THR A 2 -74.02 37.76 53.77
CA THR A 2 -73.98 39.20 54.13
C THR A 2 -73.38 40.01 52.97
N LYS A 3 -73.77 41.29 52.82
CA LYS A 3 -73.27 42.19 51.76
C LYS A 3 -71.74 42.22 51.68
N LEU A 4 -71.05 41.98 52.80
CA LEU A 4 -69.59 41.89 52.86
C LEU A 4 -69.02 40.68 52.09
N VAL A 5 -69.69 39.53 52.15
CA VAL A 5 -69.26 38.29 51.47
C VAL A 5 -69.52 38.37 49.96
N LEU A 6 -70.64 38.99 49.55
CA LEU A 6 -70.94 39.20 48.12
C LEU A 6 -69.95 40.17 47.47
N ASN A 7 -69.59 41.26 48.18
CA ASN A 7 -68.59 42.20 47.69
C ASN A 7 -67.18 41.59 47.65
N PHE A 8 -66.81 40.76 48.64
CA PHE A 8 -65.53 40.05 48.64
C PHE A 8 -65.44 39.04 47.49
N ILE A 9 -66.50 38.26 47.26
CA ILE A 9 -66.57 37.31 46.14
C ILE A 9 -66.55 38.04 44.79
N THR A 10 -67.21 39.20 44.67
CA THR A 10 -67.21 40.00 43.44
C THR A 10 -65.82 40.59 43.18
N VAL A 11 -65.11 41.09 44.20
CA VAL A 11 -63.73 41.58 44.08
C VAL A 11 -62.76 40.45 43.73
N CYS A 12 -62.88 39.28 44.35
CA CYS A 12 -62.05 38.11 44.02
C CYS A 12 -62.31 37.58 42.60
N LEU A 13 -63.57 37.50 42.15
CA LEU A 13 -63.90 37.10 40.78
C LEU A 13 -63.43 38.13 39.75
N THR A 14 -63.52 39.43 40.05
CA THR A 14 -63.00 40.49 39.17
C THR A 14 -61.47 40.46 39.11
N PHE A 15 -60.80 40.11 40.21
CA PHE A 15 -59.33 39.96 40.26
C PHE A 15 -58.85 38.69 39.50
N ILE A 16 -59.64 37.62 39.52
CA ILE A 16 -59.35 36.38 38.76
C ILE A 16 -59.57 36.58 37.25
N PHE A 17 -60.59 37.34 36.84
CA PHE A 17 -60.81 37.68 35.42
C PHE A 17 -59.81 38.72 34.88
N LEU A 18 -59.20 39.55 35.75
CA LEU A 18 -58.09 40.45 35.37
C LEU A 18 -56.76 39.70 35.15
N LEU A 19 -56.63 38.45 35.60
CA LEU A 19 -55.42 37.65 35.44
C LEU A 19 -55.41 36.74 34.19
N THR A 20 -56.53 36.63 33.47
CA THR A 20 -56.63 35.80 32.24
C THR A 20 -56.54 36.60 30.93
N GLY A 21 -56.11 37.86 30.98
CA GLY A 21 -56.26 38.81 29.87
C GLY A 21 -55.00 39.29 29.15
N CYS A 22 -53.79 38.79 29.44
CA CYS A 22 -52.57 39.24 28.76
C CYS A 22 -51.56 38.10 28.57
N ARG A 23 -51.70 37.32 27.50
CA ARG A 23 -50.51 36.68 26.90
C ARG A 23 -49.65 37.83 26.40
N LYS A 24 -48.51 38.10 27.05
CA LYS A 24 -47.69 39.27 26.73
C LYS A 24 -47.20 39.18 25.30
N LYS A 25 -47.33 40.27 24.54
CA LYS A 25 -46.67 40.44 23.23
C LYS A 25 -45.18 40.07 23.28
N GLU A 26 -44.51 40.40 24.39
CA GLU A 26 -43.12 40.05 24.69
C GLU A 26 -42.88 38.53 24.77
N PHE A 27 -43.85 37.73 25.21
CA PHE A 27 -43.76 36.26 25.24
C PHE A 27 -43.92 35.67 23.84
N ASP A 28 -44.84 36.20 23.02
CA ASP A 28 -44.97 35.78 21.62
C ASP A 28 -43.81 36.32 20.75
N GLU A 29 -43.19 37.45 21.10
CA GLU A 29 -41.97 37.97 20.43
C GLU A 29 -40.74 37.09 20.70
N PHE A 30 -40.66 36.43 21.87
CA PHE A 30 -39.47 35.67 22.28
C PHE A 30 -39.67 34.13 22.23
N TYR A 31 -40.90 33.65 22.39
CA TYR A 31 -41.28 32.23 22.41
C TYR A 31 -42.44 31.91 21.45
N GLY A 32 -43.01 32.91 20.77
CA GLY A 32 -44.03 32.68 19.76
C GLY A 32 -43.43 32.04 18.52
N ARG A 33 -44.28 31.31 17.79
CA ARG A 33 -43.90 30.75 16.48
C ARG A 33 -43.40 31.89 15.59
N PRO A 34 -42.16 31.83 15.07
CA PRO A 34 -41.69 32.83 14.12
C PRO A 34 -42.63 32.83 12.91
N GLU A 35 -43.11 34.01 12.48
CA GLU A 35 -44.00 34.13 11.31
C GLU A 35 -43.35 33.58 10.02
N ASN A 36 -42.01 33.51 9.99
CA ASN A 36 -41.20 32.99 8.88
C ASN A 36 -40.98 31.46 8.93
N LEU A 37 -41.51 30.75 9.93
CA LEU A 37 -41.36 29.29 10.05
C LEU A 37 -42.53 28.59 9.34
N GLY A 38 -42.26 28.01 8.17
CA GLY A 38 -43.25 27.25 7.39
C GLY A 38 -43.83 26.08 8.19
N ASP A 39 -45.03 25.63 7.81
CA ASP A 39 -45.66 24.42 8.36
C ASP A 39 -44.73 23.18 8.24
N PRO A 40 -45.00 22.08 8.95
CA PRO A 40 -44.20 20.86 8.84
C PRO A 40 -44.16 20.31 7.40
N ILE A 41 -43.14 19.50 7.10
CA ILE A 41 -42.81 19.03 5.75
C ILE A 41 -44.01 18.46 5.00
N TYR A 42 -44.82 17.61 5.65
CA TYR A 42 -45.97 16.99 5.01
C TYR A 42 -47.00 18.04 4.53
N GLN A 43 -47.32 19.02 5.38
CA GLN A 43 -48.28 20.10 5.09
C GLN A 43 -47.74 21.04 4.02
N GLN A 44 -46.45 21.36 4.04
CA GLN A 44 -45.79 22.15 2.98
C GLN A 44 -45.94 21.48 1.61
N LEU A 45 -45.66 20.18 1.52
CA LEU A 45 -45.82 19.42 0.27
C LEU A 45 -47.29 19.36 -0.18
N GLN A 46 -48.23 19.21 0.76
CA GLN A 46 -49.66 19.22 0.47
C GLN A 46 -50.12 20.57 -0.10
N GLN A 47 -49.70 21.69 0.49
CA GLN A 47 -50.05 23.04 0.04
C GLN A 47 -49.48 23.37 -1.33
N LYS A 48 -48.29 22.83 -1.66
CA LYS A 48 -47.65 22.99 -2.98
C LYS A 48 -48.30 22.16 -4.10
N GLY A 49 -49.10 21.14 -3.77
CA GLY A 49 -49.95 20.37 -4.71
C GLY A 49 -49.25 19.39 -5.66
N ASN A 50 -48.03 19.69 -6.15
CA ASN A 50 -47.29 18.90 -7.15
C ASN A 50 -46.59 17.64 -6.58
N PHE A 51 -47.12 17.06 -5.51
CA PHE A 51 -46.51 15.97 -4.72
C PHE A 51 -47.52 14.90 -4.32
N THR A 52 -48.64 14.77 -5.03
CA THR A 52 -49.72 13.83 -4.69
C THR A 52 -49.23 12.39 -4.58
N LYS A 53 -48.35 11.93 -5.48
CA LYS A 53 -47.78 10.58 -5.44
C LYS A 53 -46.76 10.39 -4.32
N PHE A 54 -45.98 11.42 -4.02
CA PHE A 54 -45.03 11.37 -2.91
C PHE A 54 -45.76 11.32 -1.57
N LEU A 55 -46.83 12.10 -1.39
CA LEU A 55 -47.69 12.08 -0.21
C LEU A 55 -48.38 10.72 -0.02
N ASP A 56 -48.86 10.09 -1.09
CA ASP A 56 -49.37 8.70 -1.05
C ASP A 56 -48.29 7.71 -0.57
N CYS A 57 -47.04 7.88 -1.02
CA CYS A 57 -45.92 7.06 -0.53
C CYS A 57 -45.63 7.32 0.95
N ILE A 58 -45.67 8.58 1.40
CA ILE A 58 -45.49 8.95 2.82
C ILE A 58 -46.57 8.29 3.68
N ASP A 59 -47.82 8.32 3.25
CA ASP A 59 -48.93 7.68 3.95
C ASP A 59 -48.76 6.16 4.00
N LYS A 60 -48.47 5.51 2.86
CA LYS A 60 -48.25 4.05 2.78
C LYS A 60 -47.02 3.56 3.56
N SER A 61 -46.00 4.40 3.68
CA SER A 61 -44.78 4.06 4.41
C SER A 61 -44.92 4.19 5.93
N GLY A 62 -46.00 4.81 6.41
CA GLY A 62 -46.22 5.11 7.84
C GLY A 62 -45.47 6.36 8.32
N TYR A 63 -44.90 7.18 7.43
CA TYR A 63 -44.09 8.35 7.79
C TYR A 63 -44.89 9.66 7.90
N LYS A 64 -46.21 9.62 7.68
CA LYS A 64 -47.07 10.80 7.77
C LYS A 64 -46.93 11.53 9.11
N GLU A 65 -47.03 10.80 10.21
CA GLU A 65 -46.91 11.38 11.56
C GLU A 65 -45.51 11.94 11.80
N THR A 66 -44.47 11.21 11.41
CA THR A 66 -43.07 11.65 11.50
C THR A 66 -42.81 12.96 10.76
N LEU A 67 -43.39 13.12 9.56
CA LEU A 67 -43.21 14.32 8.73
C LEU A 67 -44.22 15.44 9.04
N SER A 68 -45.24 15.18 9.84
CA SER A 68 -46.24 16.17 10.30
C SER A 68 -45.97 16.71 11.71
N ALA A 69 -45.06 16.09 12.46
CA ALA A 69 -44.76 16.42 13.85
C ALA A 69 -43.32 16.94 14.00
N ALA A 70 -42.70 16.71 15.15
CA ALA A 70 -41.37 17.18 15.48
C ALA A 70 -40.24 16.35 14.85
N GLY A 71 -39.10 16.97 14.61
CA GLY A 71 -37.89 16.37 14.04
C GLY A 71 -37.05 17.41 13.33
N SER A 72 -35.90 16.99 12.81
CA SER A 72 -35.06 17.82 11.93
C SER A 72 -34.65 16.93 10.76
N TRP A 73 -35.31 17.11 9.62
CA TRP A 73 -35.19 16.24 8.45
C TRP A 73 -34.75 17.02 7.22
N THR A 74 -33.97 16.41 6.35
CA THR A 74 -33.84 16.86 4.97
C THR A 74 -34.62 15.92 4.07
N VAL A 75 -35.52 16.45 3.25
CA VAL A 75 -36.36 15.65 2.34
C VAL A 75 -36.12 16.06 0.90
N PHE A 76 -35.67 15.11 0.09
CA PHE A 76 -35.55 15.25 -1.36
C PHE A 76 -36.88 14.83 -2.02
N ALA A 77 -37.81 15.76 -2.19
CA ALA A 77 -39.19 15.48 -2.59
C ALA A 77 -39.34 15.43 -4.12
N PRO A 78 -39.61 14.24 -4.71
CA PRO A 78 -39.87 14.12 -6.14
C PRO A 78 -41.25 14.66 -6.52
N THR A 79 -41.33 15.35 -7.65
CA THR A 79 -42.59 15.87 -8.20
C THR A 79 -43.50 14.76 -8.75
N ASP A 80 -44.77 15.07 -8.99
CA ASP A 80 -45.69 14.13 -9.65
C ASP A 80 -45.25 13.75 -11.07
N ALA A 81 -44.59 14.66 -11.79
CA ALA A 81 -43.98 14.37 -13.10
C ALA A 81 -42.79 13.38 -12.99
N ALA A 82 -41.99 13.50 -11.92
CA ALA A 82 -40.92 12.55 -11.62
C ALA A 82 -41.49 11.14 -11.37
N PHE A 83 -42.60 11.05 -10.62
CA PHE A 83 -43.30 9.78 -10.40
C PHE A 83 -43.90 9.19 -11.68
N ALA A 84 -44.52 10.02 -12.53
CA ALA A 84 -45.05 9.55 -13.81
C ALA A 84 -43.94 8.92 -14.67
N THR A 85 -42.77 9.57 -14.74
CA THR A 85 -41.59 9.06 -15.44
C THR A 85 -41.09 7.76 -14.82
N TYR A 86 -40.86 7.74 -13.50
CA TYR A 86 -40.38 6.56 -12.78
C TYR A 86 -41.30 5.35 -12.94
N MET A 87 -42.62 5.55 -12.82
CA MET A 87 -43.60 4.47 -12.97
C MET A 87 -43.62 3.94 -14.41
N ALA A 88 -43.53 4.81 -15.42
CA ALA A 88 -43.43 4.39 -16.82
C ALA A 88 -42.15 3.60 -17.09
N GLU A 89 -40.98 4.10 -16.66
CA GLU A 89 -39.68 3.44 -16.84
C GLU A 89 -39.60 2.07 -16.17
N ASN A 90 -40.31 1.89 -15.05
CA ASN A 90 -40.33 0.63 -14.28
C ASN A 90 -41.57 -0.23 -14.54
N ASN A 91 -42.41 0.12 -15.53
CA ASN A 91 -43.64 -0.60 -15.87
C ASN A 91 -44.58 -0.81 -14.67
N LEU A 92 -44.72 0.21 -13.81
CA LEU A 92 -45.54 0.17 -12.59
C LEU A 92 -46.89 0.84 -12.83
N THR A 93 -47.97 0.15 -12.45
CA THR A 93 -49.32 0.72 -12.38
C THR A 93 -49.65 1.26 -10.98
N THR A 94 -49.02 0.69 -9.95
CA THR A 94 -49.21 1.06 -8.54
C THR A 94 -47.88 0.98 -7.78
N ILE A 95 -47.71 1.82 -6.77
CA ILE A 95 -46.60 1.73 -5.80
C ILE A 95 -47.05 0.90 -4.60
N SER A 96 -46.37 -0.22 -4.33
CA SER A 96 -46.61 -1.07 -3.17
C SER A 96 -46.16 -0.41 -1.87
N ASN A 97 -46.57 -0.93 -0.71
CA ASN A 97 -46.18 -0.39 0.59
C ASN A 97 -44.66 -0.50 0.82
N GLU A 98 -44.05 -1.59 0.37
CA GLU A 98 -42.61 -1.84 0.49
C GLU A 98 -41.83 -0.84 -0.36
N LEU A 99 -42.25 -0.63 -1.61
CA LEU A 99 -41.62 0.34 -2.50
C LEU A 99 -41.83 1.78 -2.03
N ALA A 100 -43.04 2.12 -1.54
CA ALA A 100 -43.32 3.41 -0.93
C ALA A 100 -42.40 3.68 0.27
N SER A 101 -42.23 2.69 1.16
CA SER A 101 -41.31 2.79 2.30
C SER A 101 -39.86 2.98 1.86
N ALA A 102 -39.42 2.25 0.83
CA ALA A 102 -38.08 2.39 0.27
C ALA A 102 -37.83 3.79 -0.31
N ILE A 103 -38.78 4.31 -1.11
CA ILE A 103 -38.70 5.66 -1.72
C ILE A 103 -38.63 6.72 -0.62
N VAL A 104 -39.55 6.72 0.33
CA VAL A 104 -39.63 7.75 1.37
C VAL A 104 -38.40 7.73 2.27
N ARG A 105 -38.01 6.56 2.77
CA ARG A 105 -36.88 6.46 3.72
C ARG A 105 -35.53 6.75 3.07
N TYR A 106 -35.39 6.53 1.76
CA TYR A 106 -34.17 6.87 1.03
C TYR A 106 -34.11 8.36 0.63
N ALA A 107 -35.25 8.97 0.35
CA ALA A 107 -35.38 10.40 0.07
C ALA A 107 -35.16 11.30 1.30
N MET A 108 -34.97 10.71 2.49
CA MET A 108 -34.85 11.43 3.76
C MET A 108 -33.48 11.21 4.41
N THR A 109 -32.85 12.29 4.88
CA THR A 109 -31.70 12.23 5.79
C THR A 109 -32.02 12.91 7.12
N TYR A 110 -31.22 12.60 8.13
CA TYR A 110 -31.24 13.31 9.40
C TYR A 110 -30.69 14.72 9.24
N ASP A 111 -31.13 15.61 10.14
CA ASP A 111 -30.80 17.02 10.23
C ASP A 111 -31.37 17.84 9.05
N GLY A 112 -32.02 18.97 9.36
CA GLY A 112 -32.59 19.89 8.39
C GLY A 112 -31.51 20.75 7.73
N GLU A 113 -30.99 20.26 6.62
CA GLU A 113 -29.80 20.80 5.97
C GLU A 113 -30.18 21.55 4.70
N LYS A 114 -29.84 22.83 4.70
CA LYS A 114 -29.85 23.66 3.50
C LYS A 114 -28.70 23.28 2.58
N ILE A 115 -28.81 23.64 1.31
CA ILE A 115 -27.88 23.23 0.26
C ILE A 115 -26.43 23.63 0.58
N GLU A 116 -26.23 24.79 1.22
CA GLU A 116 -24.92 25.32 1.59
C GLU A 116 -24.23 24.52 2.69
N ARG A 117 -24.98 23.71 3.45
CA ARG A 117 -24.48 22.86 4.54
C ARG A 117 -24.49 21.38 4.21
N LEU A 118 -25.15 20.96 3.13
CA LEU A 118 -25.16 19.56 2.70
C LEU A 118 -23.72 19.01 2.58
N SER A 119 -22.78 19.81 2.04
CA SER A 119 -21.38 19.39 1.87
C SER A 119 -20.50 19.52 3.13
N ASP A 120 -21.05 19.96 4.27
CA ASP A 120 -20.30 20.01 5.52
C ASP A 120 -20.20 18.62 6.15
N ASN A 121 -18.98 18.23 6.55
CA ASN A 121 -18.74 17.00 7.30
C ASN A 121 -18.60 17.28 8.80
N LEU A 122 -19.33 16.55 9.64
CA LEU A 122 -19.19 16.61 11.08
C LEU A 122 -18.18 15.55 11.53
N THR A 123 -17.05 16.01 12.06
CA THR A 123 -16.00 15.14 12.62
C THR A 123 -16.00 15.23 14.14
N SER A 124 -15.26 14.33 14.81
CA SER A 124 -15.02 14.43 16.26
C SER A 124 -14.31 15.72 16.69
N ARG A 125 -13.72 16.47 15.73
CA ARG A 125 -13.04 17.75 15.95
C ARG A 125 -13.89 18.96 15.56
N GLY A 126 -15.14 18.74 15.13
CA GLY A 126 -16.07 19.77 14.67
C GLY A 126 -16.33 19.73 13.17
N PHE A 127 -17.02 20.77 12.68
CA PHE A 127 -17.44 20.88 11.29
C PHE A 127 -16.27 21.18 10.35
N VAL A 128 -16.17 20.41 9.27
CA VAL A 128 -15.26 20.62 8.15
C VAL A 128 -16.10 20.94 6.91
N LYS A 129 -16.09 22.21 6.51
CA LYS A 129 -16.94 22.70 5.43
C LYS A 129 -16.58 22.08 4.07
N ASN A 130 -17.58 21.85 3.23
CA ASN A 130 -17.44 21.52 1.80
C ASN A 130 -16.65 20.23 1.45
N THR A 131 -16.56 19.27 2.37
CA THR A 131 -15.79 18.02 2.16
C THR A 131 -16.65 16.77 1.99
N GLY A 132 -17.89 16.78 2.46
CA GLY A 132 -18.83 15.67 2.35
C GLY A 132 -19.59 15.68 1.03
N PHE A 133 -19.96 14.50 0.52
CA PHE A 133 -20.76 14.36 -0.71
C PHE A 133 -21.84 13.29 -0.62
N ARG A 134 -21.95 12.62 0.52
CA ARG A 134 -23.02 11.64 0.75
C ARG A 134 -23.42 11.64 2.21
N ARG A 135 -24.71 11.46 2.46
CA ARG A 135 -25.27 11.44 3.82
C ARG A 135 -26.08 10.19 4.06
N ARG A 136 -26.10 9.76 5.31
CA ARG A 136 -26.90 8.64 5.78
C ARG A 136 -28.38 8.92 5.61
N THR A 137 -29.09 8.00 4.96
CA THR A 137 -30.55 8.04 4.84
C THR A 137 -31.22 7.29 5.99
N VAL A 138 -32.54 7.42 6.11
CA VAL A 138 -33.34 6.63 7.07
C VAL A 138 -33.52 5.18 6.60
N TYR A 139 -33.21 4.89 5.33
CA TYR A 139 -33.34 3.55 4.75
C TYR A 139 -32.17 2.64 5.14
N TYR A 140 -32.50 1.40 5.48
CA TYR A 140 -31.56 0.29 5.65
C TYR A 140 -32.24 -1.01 5.26
N ASP A 141 -31.45 -1.96 4.75
CA ASP A 141 -31.93 -3.32 4.52
C ASP A 141 -31.96 -4.07 5.85
N PHE A 142 -33.08 -4.71 6.15
CA PHE A 142 -33.21 -5.56 7.34
C PHE A 142 -32.84 -7.02 7.00
N VAL A 143 -33.34 -7.97 7.80
CA VAL A 143 -33.07 -9.40 7.65
C VAL A 143 -33.58 -9.91 6.29
N TYR A 144 -32.72 -10.65 5.58
CA TYR A 144 -33.00 -11.26 4.28
C TYR A 144 -32.67 -12.75 4.27
N ASP A 145 -33.17 -13.45 3.25
CA ASP A 145 -32.89 -14.87 3.04
C ASP A 145 -31.50 -15.06 2.42
N GLY A 146 -30.69 -15.94 3.01
CA GLY A 146 -29.37 -16.29 2.50
C GLY A 146 -29.06 -17.78 2.64
N THR A 147 -27.84 -18.15 2.29
CA THR A 147 -27.32 -19.51 2.43
C THR A 147 -25.97 -19.49 3.16
N ASP A 148 -25.77 -20.48 4.03
CA ASP A 148 -24.48 -20.67 4.68
C ASP A 148 -23.45 -21.31 3.73
N ALA A 149 -22.26 -21.60 4.24
CA ALA A 149 -21.18 -22.19 3.44
C ALA A 149 -21.49 -23.62 2.95
N ASP A 150 -22.41 -24.33 3.61
CA ASP A 150 -22.85 -25.68 3.28
C ASP A 150 -24.09 -25.69 2.36
N GLY A 151 -24.62 -24.50 2.05
CA GLY A 151 -25.79 -24.31 1.19
C GLY A 151 -27.13 -24.39 1.92
N ASN A 152 -27.14 -24.43 3.26
CA ASN A 152 -28.39 -24.44 4.03
C ASN A 152 -29.03 -23.05 4.04
N PRO A 153 -30.37 -22.95 3.94
CA PRO A 153 -31.07 -21.68 4.05
C PRO A 153 -30.96 -21.10 5.47
N ILE A 154 -30.60 -19.83 5.56
CA ILE A 154 -30.46 -19.08 6.82
C ILE A 154 -31.06 -17.68 6.71
N LYS A 155 -31.45 -17.09 7.84
CA LYS A 155 -31.77 -15.66 7.91
C LYS A 155 -30.48 -14.88 8.12
N VAL A 156 -30.27 -13.83 7.33
CA VAL A 156 -29.02 -13.09 7.29
C VAL A 156 -29.26 -11.61 7.50
N ILE A 157 -28.32 -10.96 8.20
CA ILE A 157 -28.18 -9.51 8.21
C ILE A 157 -26.79 -9.12 7.70
N ALA A 158 -26.71 -8.04 6.92
CA ALA A 158 -25.44 -7.54 6.39
C ALA A 158 -24.52 -7.06 7.51
N GLY A 159 -23.22 -7.36 7.40
CA GLY A 159 -22.17 -6.81 8.26
C GLY A 159 -22.15 -5.29 8.17
N ASN A 160 -21.98 -4.61 9.30
CA ASN A 160 -21.95 -3.14 9.37
C ASN A 160 -20.60 -2.59 9.85
N ARG A 161 -19.59 -3.46 9.98
CA ARG A 161 -18.18 -3.13 10.21
C ARG A 161 -17.30 -4.05 9.36
N ASN A 162 -16.01 -3.74 9.31
CA ASN A 162 -15.02 -4.63 8.72
C ASN A 162 -14.67 -5.74 9.73
N GLY A 163 -15.13 -6.96 9.49
CA GLY A 163 -14.88 -8.12 10.35
C GLY A 163 -15.88 -8.38 11.47
N THR A 164 -16.81 -7.47 11.75
CA THR A 164 -17.74 -7.57 12.89
C THR A 164 -19.11 -6.96 12.60
N TYR A 165 -20.05 -7.14 13.54
CA TYR A 165 -21.37 -6.55 13.51
C TYR A 165 -21.68 -5.84 14.84
N LEU A 166 -22.27 -4.64 14.77
CA LEU A 166 -22.69 -3.83 15.91
C LEU A 166 -24.22 -3.67 15.93
N SER A 167 -24.91 -4.25 16.91
CA SER A 167 -26.39 -4.27 16.94
C SER A 167 -27.08 -2.91 17.07
N THR A 168 -26.37 -1.88 17.53
CA THR A 168 -26.87 -0.51 17.65
C THR A 168 -26.78 0.31 16.36
N ASP A 169 -26.26 -0.27 15.27
CA ASP A 169 -26.07 0.41 13.98
C ASP A 169 -26.83 -0.33 12.87
N PHE A 170 -27.82 0.32 12.27
CA PHE A 170 -28.71 -0.32 11.29
C PHE A 170 -28.11 -0.46 9.88
N ASN A 171 -26.85 -0.08 9.64
CA ASN A 171 -26.22 -0.19 8.32
C ASN A 171 -27.02 0.57 7.24
N ASN A 172 -27.33 1.83 7.51
CA ASN A 172 -28.13 2.67 6.62
C ASN A 172 -27.41 2.98 5.31
N LYS A 173 -28.18 3.03 4.23
CA LYS A 173 -27.69 3.44 2.91
C LYS A 173 -27.45 4.94 2.87
N ASN A 174 -26.52 5.35 2.01
CA ASN A 174 -26.17 6.76 1.83
C ASN A 174 -26.72 7.31 0.51
N ILE A 175 -27.14 8.56 0.52
CA ILE A 175 -27.56 9.31 -0.66
C ILE A 175 -26.45 10.30 -1.06
N PRO A 176 -25.91 10.23 -2.30
CA PRO A 176 -24.88 11.14 -2.76
C PRO A 176 -25.46 12.44 -3.30
N TYR A 177 -24.70 13.53 -3.22
CA TYR A 177 -24.98 14.82 -3.82
C TYR A 177 -23.70 15.41 -4.42
N PHE A 178 -23.84 16.05 -5.58
CA PHE A 178 -22.74 16.57 -6.37
C PHE A 178 -22.90 18.08 -6.49
N LEU A 179 -22.34 18.78 -5.50
CA LEU A 179 -22.38 20.23 -5.37
C LEU A 179 -21.01 20.83 -5.70
N PRO A 180 -20.93 22.05 -6.28
CA PRO A 180 -19.68 22.68 -6.69
C PRO A 180 -18.57 22.72 -5.63
N PRO A 181 -18.84 22.95 -4.33
CA PRO A 181 -17.79 22.98 -3.32
C PRO A 181 -17.05 21.65 -3.19
N PHE A 182 -17.78 20.52 -3.13
CA PHE A 182 -17.18 19.19 -3.06
C PHE A 182 -16.43 18.82 -4.36
N MET A 183 -17.03 19.12 -5.51
CA MET A 183 -16.43 18.82 -6.81
C MET A 183 -15.09 19.55 -6.98
N SER A 184 -15.04 20.81 -6.54
CA SER A 184 -13.83 21.63 -6.53
C SER A 184 -12.80 21.11 -5.53
N PHE A 185 -13.22 20.75 -4.31
CA PHE A 185 -12.35 20.22 -3.26
C PHE A 185 -11.66 18.92 -3.68
N THR A 186 -12.39 18.00 -4.30
CA THR A 186 -11.85 16.70 -4.74
C THR A 186 -11.18 16.75 -6.12
N GLY A 187 -11.33 17.86 -6.84
CA GLY A 187 -10.77 18.04 -8.18
C GLY A 187 -11.37 17.07 -9.20
N ILE A 188 -12.69 16.89 -9.15
CA ILE A 188 -13.51 16.10 -10.09
C ILE A 188 -14.43 17.00 -10.88
N SER A 189 -14.96 16.51 -12.00
CA SER A 189 -15.74 17.32 -12.94
C SER A 189 -17.06 16.66 -13.34
N ALA A 190 -17.84 17.34 -14.18
CA ALA A 190 -19.02 16.74 -14.81
C ALA A 190 -18.69 15.42 -15.52
N VAL A 191 -17.47 15.25 -16.06
CA VAL A 191 -17.04 13.99 -16.71
C VAL A 191 -17.15 12.80 -15.73
N ASP A 192 -16.73 12.98 -14.49
CA ASP A 192 -16.78 11.92 -13.46
C ASP A 192 -18.22 11.61 -13.05
N TYR A 193 -19.06 12.65 -12.90
CA TYR A 193 -20.48 12.50 -12.59
C TYR A 193 -21.24 11.78 -13.72
N ASN A 194 -21.13 12.31 -14.95
CA ASN A 194 -21.82 11.79 -16.13
C ASN A 194 -21.35 10.38 -16.52
N PHE A 195 -20.16 9.96 -16.09
CA PHE A 195 -19.72 8.58 -16.26
C PHE A 195 -20.68 7.58 -15.58
N PHE A 196 -21.17 7.91 -14.38
CA PHE A 196 -22.10 7.10 -13.61
C PHE A 196 -23.57 7.43 -13.89
N TYR A 197 -23.87 8.69 -14.20
CA TYR A 197 -25.22 9.16 -14.50
C TYR A 197 -25.28 9.72 -15.94
N PRO A 198 -25.14 8.88 -16.98
CA PRO A 198 -25.04 9.34 -18.37
C PRO A 198 -26.31 10.03 -18.86
N ASN A 199 -27.46 9.68 -18.29
CA ASN A 199 -28.77 10.23 -18.62
C ASN A 199 -29.19 11.37 -17.68
N ALA A 200 -28.26 11.93 -16.90
CA ALA A 200 -28.50 13.07 -16.03
C ALA A 200 -27.70 14.28 -16.50
N ASN A 201 -28.32 15.45 -16.48
CA ASN A 201 -27.61 16.70 -16.73
C ASN A 201 -26.96 17.21 -15.44
N TYR A 202 -25.64 17.42 -15.44
CA TYR A 202 -24.95 18.02 -14.31
C TYR A 202 -25.09 19.53 -14.34
N ASN A 203 -25.72 20.13 -13.32
CA ASN A 203 -25.92 21.57 -13.19
C ASN A 203 -25.35 22.13 -11.86
N GLY A 204 -24.62 21.31 -11.10
CA GLY A 204 -24.09 21.68 -9.78
C GLY A 204 -25.12 21.60 -8.64
N LYS A 205 -26.31 21.07 -8.90
CA LYS A 205 -27.35 20.85 -7.89
C LYS A 205 -27.95 19.47 -8.08
N ASN A 206 -27.09 18.46 -8.03
CA ASN A 206 -27.49 17.09 -8.31
C ASN A 206 -27.49 16.26 -7.02
N VAL A 207 -28.52 15.44 -6.84
CA VAL A 207 -28.61 14.43 -5.78
C VAL A 207 -28.81 13.07 -6.46
N ALA A 208 -27.81 12.19 -6.34
CA ALA A 208 -27.67 11.03 -7.19
C ALA A 208 -27.85 11.39 -8.69
N GLY A 209 -28.77 10.69 -9.38
CA GLY A 209 -29.10 10.95 -10.78
C GLY A 209 -30.16 12.05 -11.01
N ALA A 210 -30.65 12.70 -9.95
CA ALA A 210 -31.70 13.72 -9.98
C ALA A 210 -31.09 15.14 -9.91
N GLN A 211 -31.82 16.11 -10.47
CA GLN A 211 -31.57 17.54 -10.29
C GLN A 211 -32.47 18.09 -9.18
N ILE A 212 -31.92 18.99 -8.35
CA ILE A 212 -32.68 19.80 -7.41
C ILE A 212 -33.22 21.00 -8.19
N THR A 213 -34.55 21.06 -8.34
CA THR A 213 -35.25 22.11 -9.13
C THR A 213 -35.66 23.29 -8.26
N GLU A 214 -35.94 23.05 -6.98
CA GLU A 214 -36.20 24.06 -5.95
C GLU A 214 -35.55 23.58 -4.66
N GLN A 215 -34.93 24.47 -3.89
CA GLN A 215 -34.09 24.10 -2.74
C GLN A 215 -34.43 24.97 -1.52
N ASP A 216 -33.96 24.54 -0.35
CA ASP A 216 -33.97 25.34 0.88
C ASP A 216 -35.37 25.77 1.35
N ILE A 217 -36.39 24.97 1.03
CA ILE A 217 -37.76 25.22 1.49
C ILE A 217 -37.81 24.86 2.97
N VAL A 218 -37.82 25.88 3.83
CA VAL A 218 -37.81 25.71 5.29
C VAL A 218 -39.19 25.24 5.76
N ALA A 219 -39.18 24.18 6.57
CA ALA A 219 -40.34 23.65 7.28
C ALA A 219 -40.05 23.63 8.78
N GLU A 220 -41.09 23.57 9.61
CA GLU A 220 -40.96 23.53 11.08
C GLU A 220 -40.06 22.39 11.58
N ASN A 221 -40.06 21.27 10.86
CA ASN A 221 -39.32 20.06 11.22
C ASN A 221 -38.20 19.71 10.21
N GLY A 222 -37.70 20.68 9.43
CA GLY A 222 -36.59 20.44 8.52
C GLY A 222 -36.51 21.32 7.28
N VAL A 223 -35.97 20.75 6.20
CA VAL A 223 -35.76 21.40 4.90
C VAL A 223 -36.20 20.46 3.77
N ILE A 224 -36.90 21.01 2.79
CA ILE A 224 -37.31 20.31 1.57
C ILE A 224 -36.47 20.80 0.39
N HIS A 225 -35.96 19.86 -0.40
CA HIS A 225 -35.37 20.07 -1.73
C HIS A 225 -36.21 19.32 -2.75
N ILE A 226 -36.80 20.02 -3.72
CA ILE A 226 -37.64 19.41 -4.76
C ILE A 226 -36.72 18.83 -5.84
N ILE A 227 -37.00 17.60 -6.26
CA ILE A 227 -36.19 16.87 -7.25
C ILE A 227 -37.03 16.42 -8.46
N ASP A 228 -36.35 16.28 -9.61
CA ASP A 228 -36.96 15.92 -10.89
C ASP A 228 -37.07 14.41 -11.16
N LYS A 229 -36.54 13.56 -10.26
CA LYS A 229 -36.60 12.10 -10.37
C LYS A 229 -36.92 11.44 -9.04
N VAL A 230 -37.63 10.31 -9.09
CA VAL A 230 -37.81 9.44 -7.93
C VAL A 230 -36.50 8.69 -7.67
N LEU A 231 -35.99 8.79 -6.45
CA LEU A 231 -34.79 8.09 -6.02
C LEU A 231 -35.16 6.84 -5.21
N THR A 232 -34.53 5.72 -5.53
CA THR A 232 -34.66 4.46 -4.78
C THR A 232 -33.31 4.04 -4.19
N PRO A 233 -33.32 3.30 -3.06
CA PRO A 233 -32.09 2.86 -2.42
C PRO A 233 -31.27 1.95 -3.34
N PRO A 234 -30.02 2.31 -3.68
CA PRO A 234 -29.17 1.47 -4.51
C PRO A 234 -28.78 0.18 -3.77
N LEU A 235 -28.43 -0.86 -4.53
CA LEU A 235 -27.79 -2.05 -3.96
C LEU A 235 -26.42 -1.68 -3.36
N SER A 236 -25.96 -2.47 -2.39
CA SER A 236 -24.56 -2.47 -1.96
C SER A 236 -23.68 -3.24 -2.96
N ILE A 237 -22.36 -3.11 -2.85
CA ILE A 237 -21.39 -3.88 -3.66
C ILE A 237 -21.67 -5.39 -3.59
N ASP A 238 -21.83 -5.95 -2.39
CA ASP A 238 -22.15 -7.38 -2.20
C ASP A 238 -23.44 -7.77 -2.93
N GLN A 239 -24.52 -7.03 -2.69
CA GLN A 239 -25.82 -7.29 -3.32
C GLN A 239 -25.72 -7.23 -4.85
N TYR A 240 -25.08 -6.20 -5.40
CA TYR A 240 -24.96 -6.05 -6.86
C TYR A 240 -24.18 -7.20 -7.49
N ILE A 241 -23.02 -7.57 -6.92
CA ILE A 241 -22.22 -8.71 -7.40
C ILE A 241 -23.06 -10.00 -7.39
N ASN A 242 -23.89 -10.21 -6.36
CA ASN A 242 -24.76 -11.39 -6.24
C ASN A 242 -25.84 -11.46 -7.33
N THR A 243 -26.24 -10.34 -7.94
CA THR A 243 -27.21 -10.32 -9.04
C THR A 243 -26.62 -10.65 -10.42
N LYS A 244 -25.28 -10.73 -10.54
CA LYS A 244 -24.60 -10.81 -11.84
C LYS A 244 -23.78 -12.10 -11.94
N SER A 245 -24.23 -13.02 -12.78
CA SER A 245 -23.53 -14.29 -13.04
C SER A 245 -22.12 -14.12 -13.59
N GLN A 246 -21.83 -13.03 -14.30
CA GLN A 246 -20.52 -12.75 -14.88
C GLN A 246 -19.39 -12.50 -13.87
N TYR A 247 -19.71 -12.34 -12.57
CA TYR A 247 -18.72 -12.20 -11.49
C TYR A 247 -18.60 -13.45 -10.62
N GLY A 248 -19.18 -14.58 -11.03
CA GLY A 248 -19.27 -15.80 -10.21
C GLY A 248 -17.92 -16.31 -9.71
N ALA A 249 -16.87 -16.25 -10.54
CA ALA A 249 -15.52 -16.62 -10.14
C ALA A 249 -14.97 -15.69 -9.06
N PHE A 250 -15.04 -14.36 -9.26
CA PHE A 250 -14.53 -13.39 -8.29
C PHE A 250 -15.32 -13.43 -6.97
N LYS A 251 -16.65 -13.55 -7.06
CA LYS A 251 -17.54 -13.76 -5.92
C LYS A 251 -17.14 -15.00 -5.12
N SER A 252 -16.90 -16.13 -5.79
CA SER A 252 -16.51 -17.37 -5.09
C SER A 252 -15.22 -17.23 -4.29
N LEU A 253 -14.29 -16.36 -4.71
CA LEU A 253 -13.07 -16.03 -3.97
C LEU A 253 -13.36 -15.10 -2.79
N LEU A 254 -14.24 -14.10 -2.96
CA LEU A 254 -14.71 -13.24 -1.87
C LEU A 254 -15.41 -14.04 -0.77
N ASP A 255 -16.24 -15.00 -1.14
CA ASP A 255 -17.01 -15.83 -0.21
C ASP A 255 -16.10 -16.70 0.69
N LYS A 256 -14.85 -16.96 0.29
CA LYS A 256 -13.86 -17.64 1.16
C LYS A 256 -13.51 -16.84 2.42
N TYR A 257 -13.82 -15.55 2.43
CA TYR A 257 -13.56 -14.64 3.54
C TYR A 257 -14.83 -14.28 4.30
N VAL A 258 -15.95 -14.97 4.06
CA VAL A 258 -17.22 -14.73 4.75
C VAL A 258 -17.38 -15.69 5.92
N THR A 259 -17.85 -15.16 7.05
CA THR A 259 -18.35 -15.95 8.19
C THR A 259 -19.76 -15.51 8.56
N TYR A 260 -20.59 -16.46 8.98
CA TYR A 260 -21.93 -16.21 9.48
C TYR A 260 -21.94 -16.39 11.01
N ASN A 261 -22.20 -15.31 11.75
CA ASN A 261 -22.20 -15.34 13.22
C ASN A 261 -23.62 -15.10 13.75
N LEU A 262 -24.13 -16.01 14.60
CA LEU A 262 -25.45 -15.86 15.22
C LEU A 262 -25.52 -14.54 15.99
N ASN A 263 -26.58 -13.75 15.77
CA ASN A 263 -26.83 -12.53 16.51
C ASN A 263 -28.17 -12.62 17.26
N ALA A 264 -28.09 -12.79 18.58
CA ALA A 264 -29.27 -12.97 19.42
C ALA A 264 -30.17 -11.73 19.47
N ASP A 265 -29.58 -10.52 19.50
CA ASP A 265 -30.34 -9.26 19.51
C ASP A 265 -31.16 -9.10 18.22
N ILE A 266 -30.52 -9.33 17.07
CA ILE A 266 -31.21 -9.25 15.78
C ILE A 266 -32.24 -10.37 15.63
N SER A 267 -31.96 -11.57 16.14
CA SER A 267 -32.93 -12.68 16.14
C SER A 267 -34.18 -12.31 16.95
N HIS A 268 -34.00 -11.72 18.13
CA HIS A 268 -35.12 -11.24 18.94
C HIS A 268 -35.90 -10.12 18.23
N ARG A 269 -35.20 -9.14 17.63
CA ARG A 269 -35.86 -8.07 16.87
C ARG A 269 -36.60 -8.59 15.65
N TYR A 270 -36.07 -9.58 14.96
CA TYR A 270 -36.74 -10.25 13.84
C TYR A 270 -38.03 -10.91 14.30
N GLN A 271 -38.01 -11.61 15.44
CA GLN A 271 -39.21 -12.19 16.04
C GLN A 271 -40.25 -11.14 16.42
N VAL A 272 -39.84 -10.03 17.04
CA VAL A 272 -40.75 -8.94 17.42
C VAL A 272 -41.41 -8.29 16.20
N LEU A 273 -40.64 -8.04 15.14
CA LEU A 273 -41.13 -7.33 13.95
C LEU A 273 -41.93 -8.21 12.98
N THR A 274 -41.61 -9.51 12.91
CA THR A 274 -42.20 -10.42 11.91
C THR A 274 -43.08 -11.52 12.49
N GLY A 275 -43.03 -11.73 13.81
CA GLY A 275 -43.68 -12.86 14.49
C GLY A 275 -42.96 -14.20 14.30
N LYS A 276 -41.82 -14.25 13.59
CA LYS A 276 -41.09 -15.50 13.28
C LYS A 276 -39.85 -15.67 14.15
N ALA A 277 -39.70 -16.83 14.78
CA ALA A 277 -38.62 -17.14 15.73
C ALA A 277 -37.32 -17.68 15.09
N ASP A 278 -37.00 -17.26 13.87
CA ASP A 278 -35.79 -17.73 13.17
C ASP A 278 -34.51 -17.12 13.75
N ASN A 279 -33.44 -17.91 13.78
CA ASN A 279 -32.10 -17.44 14.11
C ASN A 279 -31.52 -16.59 12.97
N VAL A 280 -31.06 -15.38 13.30
CA VAL A 280 -30.45 -14.45 12.34
C VAL A 280 -28.94 -14.42 12.50
N TYR A 281 -28.23 -14.56 11.38
CA TYR A 281 -26.77 -14.57 11.32
C TYR A 281 -26.24 -13.30 10.64
N ALA A 282 -25.26 -12.64 11.26
CA ALA A 282 -24.53 -11.54 10.64
C ALA A 282 -23.52 -12.10 9.63
N LYS A 283 -23.60 -11.65 8.37
CA LYS A 283 -22.64 -11.95 7.30
C LYS A 283 -21.44 -11.02 7.40
N ASN A 284 -20.34 -11.51 7.95
CA ASN A 284 -19.11 -10.73 8.16
C ASN A 284 -18.04 -11.15 7.16
N TYR A 285 -17.43 -10.17 6.49
CA TYR A 285 -16.20 -10.40 5.72
C TYR A 285 -14.97 -10.22 6.62
N SER A 286 -13.95 -11.05 6.43
CA SER A 286 -12.69 -10.99 7.16
C SER A 286 -12.02 -9.61 7.07
N SER A 287 -11.44 -9.16 8.17
CA SER A 287 -10.62 -7.94 8.22
C SER A 287 -9.31 -8.02 7.43
N LEU A 288 -8.99 -9.20 6.87
CA LEU A 288 -7.90 -9.39 5.92
C LEU A 288 -8.19 -8.77 4.55
N LEU A 289 -9.47 -8.52 4.23
CA LEU A 289 -9.87 -7.80 3.03
C LEU A 289 -9.83 -6.29 3.26
N GLY A 290 -9.68 -5.52 2.17
CA GLY A 290 -9.62 -4.06 2.26
C GLY A 290 -10.85 -3.42 2.89
N PHE A 291 -12.04 -4.02 2.70
CA PHE A 291 -13.29 -3.66 3.36
C PHE A 291 -14.32 -4.79 3.22
N SER A 292 -15.40 -4.75 4.00
CA SER A 292 -16.55 -5.65 3.81
C SER A 292 -17.45 -5.12 2.69
N PRO A 293 -17.67 -5.85 1.56
CA PRO A 293 -18.53 -5.38 0.46
C PRO A 293 -20.00 -5.13 0.82
N ASN A 294 -20.47 -5.58 1.98
CA ASN A 294 -21.82 -5.37 2.51
C ASN A 294 -21.90 -4.30 3.62
N ASN A 295 -20.79 -3.65 3.96
CA ASN A 295 -20.76 -2.59 4.97
C ASN A 295 -21.07 -1.23 4.33
N GLU A 296 -22.08 -0.53 4.83
CA GLU A 296 -22.47 0.82 4.41
C GLU A 296 -21.66 1.92 5.10
N ASN A 297 -21.04 1.60 6.25
CA ASN A 297 -20.27 2.54 7.06
C ASN A 297 -18.84 2.70 6.51
N PHE A 298 -18.67 3.61 5.55
CA PHE A 298 -17.36 4.04 5.10
C PHE A 298 -16.68 4.92 6.15
N LEU A 299 -15.69 4.37 6.88
CA LEU A 299 -14.82 5.09 7.83
C LEU A 299 -15.58 6.05 8.78
N LYS A 300 -16.78 5.64 9.23
CA LYS A 300 -17.68 6.45 10.05
C LYS A 300 -16.96 7.04 11.28
N GLU A 301 -17.04 8.36 11.42
CA GLU A 301 -16.51 9.10 12.57
C GLU A 301 -17.61 9.51 13.57
N ASP A 302 -18.81 9.82 13.08
CA ASP A 302 -19.97 10.22 13.90
C ASP A 302 -21.26 9.50 13.45
N ALA A 303 -22.37 9.62 14.20
CA ALA A 303 -23.63 8.95 13.88
C ALA A 303 -24.30 9.47 12.60
N ASN A 304 -24.14 10.77 12.32
CA ASN A 304 -24.76 11.50 11.21
C ASN A 304 -23.73 12.23 10.32
N ASP A 305 -22.48 11.74 10.28
CA ASP A 305 -21.42 12.36 9.47
C ASP A 305 -21.73 12.33 7.97
N ALA A 306 -21.52 13.47 7.30
CA ALA A 306 -21.51 13.51 5.85
C ALA A 306 -20.19 12.90 5.37
N GLN A 307 -20.25 11.78 4.67
CA GLN A 307 -19.04 11.05 4.32
C GLN A 307 -18.30 11.76 3.18
N THR A 308 -16.98 11.86 3.36
CA THR A 308 -16.03 12.47 2.42
C THR A 308 -15.50 11.46 1.39
N GLY A 309 -15.81 10.18 1.57
CA GLY A 309 -15.38 9.09 0.70
C GLY A 309 -16.39 7.95 0.64
N MET A 310 -16.02 6.92 -0.10
CA MET A 310 -16.75 5.66 -0.21
C MET A 310 -15.77 4.56 -0.63
N TYR A 311 -16.21 3.30 -0.67
CA TYR A 311 -15.40 2.21 -1.20
C TYR A 311 -15.40 2.22 -2.73
N THR A 312 -14.39 1.60 -3.35
CA THR A 312 -14.44 1.24 -4.77
C THR A 312 -13.97 -0.20 -4.96
N ILE A 313 -14.65 -0.93 -5.85
CA ILE A 313 -14.24 -2.26 -6.29
C ILE A 313 -14.13 -2.33 -7.82
N PHE A 314 -13.07 -2.94 -8.31
CA PHE A 314 -12.94 -3.36 -9.69
C PHE A 314 -13.28 -4.84 -9.77
N ALA A 315 -14.51 -5.22 -10.11
CA ALA A 315 -14.94 -6.62 -10.16
C ALA A 315 -14.55 -7.26 -11.51
N PRO A 316 -13.54 -8.13 -11.58
CA PRO A 316 -13.21 -8.81 -12.83
C PRO A 316 -14.31 -9.79 -13.23
N THR A 317 -14.64 -9.80 -14.52
CA THR A 317 -15.50 -10.83 -15.11
C THR A 317 -14.88 -12.22 -15.00
N ASP A 318 -15.67 -13.27 -15.11
CA ASP A 318 -15.20 -14.67 -15.08
C ASP A 318 -14.07 -14.93 -16.09
N ALA A 319 -14.17 -14.36 -17.30
CA ALA A 319 -13.13 -14.45 -18.32
C ALA A 319 -11.83 -13.72 -17.91
N ALA A 320 -11.95 -12.56 -17.25
CA ALA A 320 -10.81 -11.83 -16.72
C ALA A 320 -10.12 -12.60 -15.58
N VAL A 321 -10.89 -13.23 -14.69
CA VAL A 321 -10.34 -14.10 -13.63
C VAL A 321 -9.68 -15.33 -14.23
N GLU A 322 -10.30 -15.98 -15.21
CA GLU A 322 -9.71 -17.13 -15.91
C GLU A 322 -8.37 -16.78 -16.56
N ALA A 323 -8.31 -15.66 -17.29
CA ALA A 323 -7.08 -15.20 -17.90
C ALA A 323 -5.97 -14.96 -16.86
N TYR A 324 -6.30 -14.33 -15.73
CA TYR A 324 -5.35 -14.04 -14.66
C TYR A 324 -4.98 -15.27 -13.81
N SER A 325 -5.85 -16.27 -13.74
CA SER A 325 -5.60 -17.51 -12.98
C SER A 325 -4.32 -18.21 -13.45
N LYS A 326 -3.93 -18.06 -14.72
CA LYS A 326 -2.67 -18.58 -15.28
C LYS A 326 -1.44 -18.03 -14.56
N VAL A 327 -1.50 -16.79 -14.06
CA VAL A 327 -0.43 -16.18 -13.26
C VAL A 327 -0.41 -16.81 -11.86
N LEU A 328 -1.57 -16.83 -11.20
CA LEU A 328 -1.69 -17.32 -9.81
C LEU A 328 -1.36 -18.81 -9.68
N LEU A 329 -1.73 -19.60 -10.69
CA LEU A 329 -1.61 -21.05 -10.69
C LEU A 329 -0.31 -21.56 -11.34
N LYS A 330 0.57 -20.66 -11.83
CA LYS A 330 1.76 -21.00 -12.63
C LYS A 330 2.61 -22.13 -12.05
N TYR A 331 2.81 -22.15 -10.73
CA TYR A 331 3.66 -23.15 -10.04
C TYR A 331 2.87 -24.21 -9.27
N TYR A 332 1.54 -24.20 -9.38
CA TYR A 332 0.65 -25.03 -8.57
C TYR A 332 -0.17 -25.99 -9.43
N ALA A 333 -0.64 -25.55 -10.60
CA ALA A 333 -1.63 -26.27 -11.42
C ALA A 333 -1.25 -27.71 -11.81
N LYS A 334 0.05 -27.99 -11.98
CA LYS A 334 0.54 -29.31 -12.44
C LYS A 334 1.30 -30.10 -11.38
N SER A 335 1.84 -29.41 -10.37
CA SER A 335 2.83 -29.95 -9.42
C SER A 335 2.26 -30.15 -8.03
N VAL A 336 1.18 -29.45 -7.67
CA VAL A 336 0.66 -29.42 -6.30
C VAL A 336 -0.85 -29.66 -6.25
N LEU A 337 -1.60 -29.05 -7.17
CA LEU A 337 -3.06 -29.09 -7.18
C LEU A 337 -3.59 -30.24 -8.02
N ARG A 338 -4.83 -30.64 -7.76
CA ARG A 338 -5.51 -31.64 -8.60
C ARG A 338 -5.80 -31.03 -9.99
N PRO A 339 -5.76 -31.83 -11.06
CA PRO A 339 -6.23 -31.40 -12.37
C PRO A 339 -7.72 -31.03 -12.30
N GLY A 340 -8.10 -29.94 -12.95
CA GLY A 340 -9.48 -29.46 -12.95
C GLY A 340 -9.62 -28.14 -13.69
N THR A 341 -10.81 -27.56 -13.64
CA THR A 341 -11.09 -26.20 -14.11
C THR A 341 -10.32 -25.17 -13.29
N TYR A 342 -10.13 -23.96 -13.85
CA TYR A 342 -9.46 -22.88 -13.12
C TYR A 342 -10.16 -22.53 -11.80
N LYS A 343 -11.49 -22.66 -11.73
CA LYS A 343 -12.28 -22.39 -10.51
C LYS A 343 -11.97 -23.42 -9.42
N GLU A 344 -11.93 -24.71 -9.76
CA GLU A 344 -11.56 -25.78 -8.83
C GLU A 344 -10.12 -25.60 -8.33
N GLN A 345 -9.20 -25.27 -9.23
CA GLN A 345 -7.80 -25.05 -8.85
C GLN A 345 -7.60 -23.80 -8.00
N LEU A 346 -8.31 -22.69 -8.27
CA LEU A 346 -8.28 -21.51 -7.39
C LEU A 346 -8.90 -21.81 -6.02
N ASN A 347 -9.92 -22.66 -5.94
CA ASN A 347 -10.49 -23.12 -4.69
C ASN A 347 -9.46 -23.92 -3.87
N GLU A 348 -8.77 -24.88 -4.48
CA GLU A 348 -7.71 -25.62 -3.78
C GLU A 348 -6.54 -24.70 -3.37
N LEU A 349 -6.14 -23.77 -4.26
CA LEU A 349 -5.11 -22.78 -3.95
C LEU A 349 -5.50 -21.93 -2.74
N SER A 350 -6.78 -21.56 -2.58
CA SER A 350 -7.26 -20.79 -1.43
C SER A 350 -7.05 -21.50 -0.09
N ALA A 351 -7.04 -22.83 -0.07
CA ALA A 351 -6.81 -23.62 1.14
C ALA A 351 -5.32 -23.69 1.51
N ILE A 352 -4.41 -23.76 0.53
CA ILE A 352 -2.96 -23.93 0.77
C ILE A 352 -2.17 -22.61 0.75
N ARG A 353 -2.64 -21.62 0.01
CA ARG A 353 -2.05 -20.28 -0.19
C ARG A 353 -3.14 -19.20 -0.12
N PRO A 354 -3.83 -19.07 1.03
CA PRO A 354 -4.84 -18.02 1.20
C PRO A 354 -4.26 -16.61 0.99
N ASP A 355 -2.97 -16.41 1.25
CA ASP A 355 -2.29 -15.14 1.01
C ASP A 355 -2.29 -14.70 -0.47
N ILE A 356 -2.10 -15.62 -1.42
CA ILE A 356 -2.16 -15.30 -2.86
C ILE A 356 -3.57 -14.86 -3.25
N ILE A 357 -4.59 -15.58 -2.81
CA ILE A 357 -5.99 -15.27 -3.14
C ILE A 357 -6.40 -13.95 -2.48
N ARG A 358 -6.02 -13.73 -1.22
CA ARG A 358 -6.26 -12.48 -0.51
C ARG A 358 -5.64 -11.30 -1.26
N ASP A 359 -4.38 -11.40 -1.66
CA ASP A 359 -3.68 -10.32 -2.34
C ASP A 359 -4.30 -10.05 -3.73
N PHE A 360 -4.74 -11.09 -4.45
CA PHE A 360 -5.51 -10.92 -5.69
C PHE A 360 -6.84 -10.19 -5.46
N ILE A 361 -7.60 -10.53 -4.42
CA ILE A 361 -8.84 -9.81 -4.11
C ILE A 361 -8.53 -8.35 -3.72
N ASN A 362 -7.56 -8.15 -2.83
CA ASN A 362 -7.19 -6.83 -2.32
C ASN A 362 -6.61 -5.90 -3.38
N SER A 363 -6.03 -6.43 -4.46
CA SER A 363 -5.62 -5.59 -5.60
C SER A 363 -6.79 -4.93 -6.33
N HIS A 364 -8.02 -5.43 -6.12
CA HIS A 364 -9.25 -4.91 -6.72
C HIS A 364 -10.07 -4.03 -5.77
N MET A 365 -9.62 -3.84 -4.53
CA MET A 365 -10.36 -3.15 -3.48
C MET A 365 -9.68 -1.83 -3.10
N TYR A 366 -10.45 -0.75 -3.04
CA TYR A 366 -9.97 0.60 -2.75
C TYR A 366 -10.79 1.18 -1.60
N ARG A 367 -10.12 1.70 -0.56
CA ARG A 367 -10.75 2.40 0.56
C ARG A 367 -10.92 3.90 0.27
N ALA A 368 -11.28 4.22 -0.96
CA ALA A 368 -11.51 5.57 -1.46
C ALA A 368 -12.39 5.52 -2.72
N ALA A 369 -13.01 6.65 -3.06
CA ALA A 369 -13.67 6.83 -4.35
C ALA A 369 -12.61 6.92 -5.45
N VAL A 370 -12.62 5.98 -6.39
CA VAL A 370 -11.74 6.04 -7.57
C VAL A 370 -12.52 6.64 -8.72
N TRP A 371 -12.52 7.97 -8.82
CA TRP A 371 -13.20 8.67 -9.92
C TRP A 371 -12.54 8.35 -11.28
N PRO A 372 -13.29 8.32 -12.39
CA PRO A 372 -12.74 8.03 -13.72
C PRO A 372 -11.49 8.83 -14.09
N THR A 373 -11.44 10.12 -13.75
CA THR A 373 -10.28 11.00 -13.99
C THR A 373 -9.08 10.74 -13.04
N LYS A 374 -9.24 9.86 -12.05
CA LYS A 374 -8.29 9.59 -10.96
C LYS A 374 -7.85 8.12 -10.89
N PHE A 375 -8.13 7.30 -11.91
CA PHE A 375 -7.76 5.88 -11.95
C PHE A 375 -6.27 5.63 -11.62
N THR A 376 -5.38 6.49 -12.12
CA THR A 376 -3.93 6.32 -11.96
C THR A 376 -3.36 6.92 -10.67
N THR A 377 -4.17 7.60 -9.86
CA THR A 377 -3.69 8.35 -8.67
C THR A 377 -4.18 7.78 -7.35
N VAL A 378 -5.25 6.99 -7.35
CA VAL A 378 -5.82 6.40 -6.12
C VAL A 378 -5.28 4.99 -5.94
N ASN A 379 -4.72 4.70 -4.76
CA ASN A 379 -4.14 3.40 -4.46
C ASN A 379 -5.18 2.39 -3.96
N SER A 380 -5.02 1.15 -4.42
CA SER A 380 -5.72 -0.03 -3.89
C SER A 380 -5.28 -0.32 -2.46
N PHE A 381 -5.94 -1.28 -1.82
CA PHE A 381 -5.56 -1.76 -0.51
C PHE A 381 -4.13 -2.35 -0.47
N LEU A 382 -3.59 -2.78 -1.62
CA LEU A 382 -2.19 -3.20 -1.74
C LEU A 382 -1.19 -2.05 -1.91
N GLY A 383 -1.65 -0.80 -1.95
CA GLY A 383 -0.79 0.39 -2.01
C GLY A 383 -0.32 0.75 -3.41
N GLU A 384 -1.02 0.33 -4.46
CA GLU A 384 -0.71 0.68 -5.86
C GLU A 384 -1.95 1.19 -6.61
N PRO A 385 -1.79 2.12 -7.58
CA PRO A 385 -2.91 2.57 -8.41
C PRO A 385 -3.38 1.48 -9.37
N THR A 386 -4.58 1.65 -9.93
CA THR A 386 -5.05 0.73 -10.98
C THR A 386 -4.16 0.84 -12.21
N LYS A 387 -3.88 -0.29 -12.85
CA LYS A 387 -3.26 -0.37 -14.19
C LYS A 387 -4.33 -0.45 -15.28
N LEU A 388 -5.60 -0.52 -14.88
CA LEU A 388 -6.75 -0.52 -15.75
C LEU A 388 -7.07 0.91 -16.19
N THR A 389 -7.68 1.03 -17.35
CA THR A 389 -8.20 2.27 -17.91
C THR A 389 -9.72 2.21 -17.97
N THR A 390 -10.38 3.34 -18.24
CA THR A 390 -11.84 3.35 -18.49
C THR A 390 -12.25 2.47 -19.67
N GLY A 391 -11.34 2.18 -20.62
CA GLY A 391 -11.58 1.23 -21.71
C GLY A 391 -11.69 -0.23 -21.27
N ASN A 392 -11.26 -0.57 -20.06
CA ASN A 392 -11.44 -1.92 -19.50
C ASN A 392 -12.80 -2.10 -18.81
N VAL A 393 -13.55 -1.01 -18.59
CA VAL A 393 -14.82 -1.04 -17.85
C VAL A 393 -15.95 -1.52 -18.76
N VAL A 394 -16.56 -2.64 -18.41
CA VAL A 394 -17.70 -3.26 -19.12
C VAL A 394 -19.02 -3.11 -18.38
N ASP A 395 -18.97 -2.75 -17.09
CA ASP A 395 -20.12 -2.48 -16.24
C ASP A 395 -19.72 -1.44 -15.21
N LYS A 396 -20.65 -0.58 -14.80
CA LYS A 396 -20.38 0.52 -13.86
C LYS A 396 -21.61 0.84 -13.04
N GLN A 397 -21.43 0.98 -11.74
CA GLN A 397 -22.51 1.32 -10.83
C GLN A 397 -22.06 2.29 -9.74
N PHE A 398 -22.96 3.22 -9.41
CA PHE A 398 -22.87 4.02 -8.19
C PHE A 398 -23.78 3.36 -7.15
N LEU A 399 -23.17 2.61 -6.24
CA LEU A 399 -23.86 1.78 -5.23
C LEU A 399 -23.93 2.52 -3.88
N SER A 400 -24.76 2.02 -2.97
CA SER A 400 -25.02 2.69 -1.67
C SER A 400 -23.75 2.84 -0.83
N ASN A 401 -22.83 1.88 -0.91
CA ASN A 401 -21.57 1.87 -0.17
C ASN A 401 -20.31 2.12 -1.00
N GLY A 402 -20.42 2.29 -2.33
CA GLY A 402 -19.23 2.50 -3.15
C GLY A 402 -19.44 2.54 -4.66
N LEU A 403 -18.34 2.69 -5.37
CA LEU A 403 -18.27 2.57 -6.82
C LEU A 403 -17.95 1.14 -7.21
N LEU A 404 -18.64 0.61 -8.20
CA LEU A 404 -18.30 -0.67 -8.81
C LEU A 404 -17.94 -0.47 -10.27
N TYR A 405 -16.81 -1.02 -10.67
CA TYR A 405 -16.37 -1.15 -12.05
C TYR A 405 -16.26 -2.64 -12.39
N GLY A 406 -17.17 -3.16 -13.19
CA GLY A 406 -16.98 -4.47 -13.81
C GLY A 406 -15.94 -4.37 -14.91
N VAL A 407 -14.93 -5.25 -14.90
CA VAL A 407 -13.78 -5.12 -15.82
C VAL A 407 -13.50 -6.37 -16.65
N SER A 408 -13.12 -6.15 -17.91
CA SER A 408 -12.73 -7.18 -18.88
C SER A 408 -11.31 -7.71 -18.66
N THR A 409 -10.54 -7.11 -17.74
CA THR A 409 -9.17 -7.51 -17.41
C THR A 409 -8.95 -7.33 -15.92
N ALA A 410 -8.36 -8.33 -15.27
CA ALA A 410 -8.02 -8.26 -13.85
C ALA A 410 -6.82 -7.33 -13.63
N GLN A 411 -6.78 -6.68 -12.47
CA GLN A 411 -5.66 -5.82 -12.07
C GLN A 411 -4.37 -6.64 -12.02
N ASN A 412 -3.35 -6.23 -12.77
CA ASN A 412 -2.06 -6.89 -12.75
C ASN A 412 -1.22 -6.42 -11.55
N ALA A 413 -1.51 -6.92 -10.35
CA ALA A 413 -0.94 -6.42 -9.10
C ALA A 413 0.60 -6.54 -9.03
N ASN A 414 1.24 -5.55 -8.41
CA ASN A 414 2.69 -5.55 -8.12
C ASN A 414 3.12 -6.76 -7.30
N ALA A 415 2.23 -7.29 -6.45
CA ALA A 415 2.46 -8.51 -5.67
C ALA A 415 2.72 -9.76 -6.54
N PHE A 416 2.44 -9.71 -7.84
CA PHE A 416 2.62 -10.80 -8.81
C PHE A 416 3.48 -10.40 -10.02
N ALA A 417 3.45 -9.12 -10.42
CA ALA A 417 4.10 -8.64 -11.65
C ALA A 417 5.56 -8.21 -11.48
N THR A 418 6.00 -7.97 -10.25
CA THR A 418 7.37 -7.54 -9.92
C THR A 418 8.29 -8.71 -9.66
N VAL A 419 9.60 -8.47 -9.50
CA VAL A 419 10.56 -9.51 -9.08
C VAL A 419 10.14 -10.19 -7.76
N TYR A 420 9.46 -9.46 -6.86
CA TYR A 420 8.87 -10.08 -5.67
C TYR A 420 7.81 -11.14 -6.01
N GLY A 421 7.04 -10.93 -7.07
CA GLY A 421 5.93 -11.79 -7.46
C GLY A 421 6.33 -13.23 -7.72
N LYS A 422 7.54 -13.45 -8.23
CA LYS A 422 8.05 -14.81 -8.41
C LYS A 422 8.26 -15.53 -7.09
N ILE A 423 8.97 -14.90 -6.15
CA ILE A 423 9.24 -15.44 -4.81
C ILE A 423 7.93 -15.64 -4.05
N ASN A 424 6.95 -14.76 -4.27
CA ASN A 424 5.62 -14.87 -3.71
C ASN A 424 4.85 -16.12 -4.25
N LEU A 425 4.96 -16.39 -5.55
CA LEU A 425 4.16 -17.42 -6.23
C LEU A 425 4.79 -18.82 -6.24
N ASP A 426 6.12 -18.94 -6.25
CA ASP A 426 6.77 -20.25 -6.42
C ASP A 426 7.01 -20.92 -5.05
N PRO A 427 6.43 -22.11 -4.79
CA PRO A 427 6.53 -22.79 -3.50
C PRO A 427 7.96 -23.23 -3.15
N THR A 428 8.89 -23.24 -4.11
CA THR A 428 10.32 -23.57 -3.88
C THR A 428 11.04 -22.53 -3.03
N TYR A 429 10.48 -21.32 -2.89
CA TYR A 429 11.10 -20.16 -2.24
C TYR A 429 10.31 -19.67 -1.02
N LYS A 430 9.48 -20.52 -0.40
CA LYS A 430 8.58 -20.12 0.69
C LYS A 430 9.36 -19.59 1.90
N ILE A 431 10.47 -20.22 2.30
CA ILE A 431 11.28 -19.77 3.43
C ILE A 431 11.90 -18.41 3.13
N MET A 432 12.44 -18.20 1.92
CA MET A 432 12.97 -16.90 1.50
C MET A 432 11.89 -15.82 1.53
N LYS A 433 10.70 -16.12 0.99
CA LYS A 433 9.52 -15.23 1.02
C LYS A 433 9.19 -14.81 2.45
N GLN A 434 9.04 -15.79 3.35
CA GLN A 434 8.71 -15.54 4.76
C GLN A 434 9.83 -14.76 5.49
N ALA A 435 11.08 -15.03 5.16
CA ALA A 435 12.21 -14.29 5.72
C ALA A 435 12.26 -12.85 5.23
N MET A 436 12.00 -12.59 3.94
CA MET A 436 11.90 -11.23 3.42
C MET A 436 10.75 -10.46 4.06
N ASP A 437 9.59 -11.08 4.24
CA ASP A 437 8.45 -10.48 4.94
C ASP A 437 8.80 -10.13 6.39
N PHE A 438 9.37 -11.08 7.12
CA PHE A 438 9.74 -10.90 8.52
C PHE A 438 10.82 -9.83 8.73
N LEU A 439 11.79 -9.74 7.82
CA LEU A 439 12.93 -8.81 7.93
C LEU A 439 12.66 -7.44 7.27
N GLY A 440 11.51 -7.27 6.60
CA GLY A 440 11.10 -6.01 5.98
C GLY A 440 11.72 -5.72 4.61
N TYR A 441 12.14 -6.76 3.86
CA TYR A 441 12.83 -6.62 2.58
C TYR A 441 11.91 -6.70 1.35
N THR A 442 10.59 -6.82 1.53
CA THR A 442 9.65 -6.99 0.40
C THR A 442 9.18 -5.70 -0.24
N ILE A 443 9.16 -4.58 0.49
CA ILE A 443 8.62 -3.31 -0.03
C ILE A 443 9.37 -2.85 -1.29
N PRO A 444 10.72 -2.72 -1.28
CA PRO A 444 11.42 -2.22 -2.46
C PRO A 444 11.29 -3.12 -3.69
N PRO A 445 11.50 -4.46 -3.61
CA PRO A 445 11.34 -5.33 -4.76
C PRO A 445 9.89 -5.48 -5.26
N LYS A 446 8.89 -5.21 -4.41
CA LYS A 446 7.47 -5.15 -4.79
C LYS A 446 7.07 -3.81 -5.41
N THR A 447 7.93 -2.79 -5.38
CA THR A 447 7.60 -1.46 -5.91
C THR A 447 7.97 -1.39 -7.39
N ALA A 448 6.97 -1.23 -8.27
CA ALA A 448 7.17 -1.31 -9.72
C ALA A 448 8.12 -0.24 -10.29
N SER A 449 8.22 0.93 -9.66
CA SER A 449 9.14 2.01 -10.08
C SER A 449 10.59 1.79 -9.66
N LEU A 450 10.86 0.85 -8.74
CA LEU A 450 12.21 0.57 -8.25
C LEU A 450 12.74 -0.70 -8.89
N ARG A 451 13.89 -0.60 -9.54
CA ARG A 451 14.46 -1.70 -10.33
C ARG A 451 15.40 -2.58 -9.51
N TYR A 452 15.19 -3.89 -9.57
CA TYR A 452 15.94 -4.88 -8.79
C TYR A 452 16.27 -6.13 -9.60
N ILE A 453 17.39 -6.76 -9.24
CA ILE A 453 17.61 -8.18 -9.50
C ILE A 453 17.46 -8.92 -8.19
N ILE A 454 16.73 -10.03 -8.20
CA ILE A 454 16.77 -11.00 -7.10
C ILE A 454 17.44 -12.28 -7.58
N VAL A 455 18.31 -12.83 -6.75
CA VAL A 455 18.83 -14.20 -6.90
C VAL A 455 18.08 -15.08 -5.90
N PRO A 456 17.03 -15.82 -6.29
CA PRO A 456 16.20 -16.55 -5.34
C PRO A 456 16.96 -17.73 -4.70
N ILE A 457 16.82 -17.91 -3.38
CA ILE A 457 17.42 -19.02 -2.62
C ILE A 457 16.36 -20.06 -2.31
N THR A 458 16.56 -21.29 -2.78
CA THR A 458 15.59 -22.37 -2.55
C THR A 458 15.46 -22.74 -1.08
N ASP A 459 14.28 -23.23 -0.69
CA ASP A 459 14.00 -23.72 0.66
C ASP A 459 14.97 -24.84 1.06
N ALA A 460 15.28 -25.76 0.15
CA ALA A 460 16.24 -26.83 0.40
C ALA A 460 17.62 -26.29 0.77
N THR A 461 18.08 -25.24 0.08
CA THR A 461 19.36 -24.61 0.40
C THR A 461 19.32 -23.89 1.74
N LEU A 462 18.26 -23.13 2.03
CA LEU A 462 18.12 -22.45 3.34
C LEU A 462 18.10 -23.45 4.50
N VAL A 463 17.38 -24.57 4.35
CA VAL A 463 17.36 -25.65 5.36
C VAL A 463 18.74 -26.27 5.54
N SER A 464 19.49 -26.50 4.47
CA SER A 464 20.87 -27.01 4.57
C SER A 464 21.82 -26.06 5.31
N MET A 465 21.48 -24.78 5.37
CA MET A 465 22.20 -23.74 6.13
C MET A 465 21.69 -23.57 7.56
N GLY A 466 20.75 -24.42 8.02
CA GLY A 466 20.15 -24.33 9.34
C GLY A 466 19.05 -23.27 9.47
N ILE A 467 18.56 -22.72 8.36
CA ILE A 467 17.46 -21.75 8.33
C ILE A 467 16.14 -22.47 8.04
N SER A 468 15.14 -22.25 8.89
CA SER A 468 13.80 -22.84 8.68
C SER A 468 12.68 -21.89 9.05
N TYR A 469 11.46 -22.22 8.61
CA TYR A 469 10.24 -21.48 8.91
C TYR A 469 9.32 -22.30 9.82
N ASP A 470 8.88 -21.68 10.90
CA ASP A 470 8.00 -22.25 11.92
C ASP A 470 6.74 -21.37 12.09
N PRO A 471 5.59 -21.80 11.52
CA PRO A 471 4.36 -21.00 11.56
C PRO A 471 3.75 -20.87 12.96
N PHE A 472 4.14 -21.70 13.94
CA PHE A 472 3.57 -21.64 15.30
C PHE A 472 4.08 -20.44 16.11
N PHE A 473 5.09 -19.73 15.61
CA PHE A 473 5.69 -18.57 16.28
C PHE A 473 5.61 -17.32 15.41
N PRO A 474 4.41 -16.75 15.22
CA PRO A 474 4.18 -15.68 14.25
C PRO A 474 4.98 -14.39 14.51
N LYS A 475 5.43 -14.16 15.75
CA LYS A 475 6.29 -13.01 16.10
C LYS A 475 7.76 -13.20 15.75
N ALA A 476 8.21 -14.43 15.54
CA ALA A 476 9.58 -14.77 15.17
C ALA A 476 9.60 -16.11 14.41
N PRO A 477 8.99 -16.15 13.20
CA PRO A 477 8.72 -17.40 12.50
C PRO A 477 9.94 -17.99 11.81
N ILE A 478 11.06 -17.27 11.73
CA ILE A 478 12.30 -17.75 11.12
C ILE A 478 13.25 -18.26 12.20
N ARG A 479 13.77 -19.47 12.02
CA ARG A 479 14.74 -20.13 12.92
C ARG A 479 16.12 -20.15 12.30
N GLY A 480 17.14 -20.19 13.15
CA GLY A 480 18.56 -20.16 12.77
C GLY A 480 19.22 -18.80 13.06
N ASP A 481 20.42 -18.61 12.53
CA ASP A 481 21.18 -17.37 12.74
C ASP A 481 20.66 -16.23 11.86
N LEU A 482 19.92 -15.31 12.47
CA LEU A 482 19.34 -14.15 11.77
C LEU A 482 20.40 -13.13 11.31
N THR A 483 21.56 -13.08 11.95
CA THR A 483 22.66 -12.18 11.55
C THR A 483 23.22 -12.62 10.21
N ILE A 484 23.48 -13.93 10.09
CA ILE A 484 23.93 -14.58 8.86
C ILE A 484 22.86 -14.44 7.77
N LEU A 485 21.61 -14.78 8.10
CA LEU A 485 20.51 -14.73 7.15
C LEU A 485 20.28 -13.33 6.56
N ARG A 486 20.33 -12.28 7.39
CA ARG A 486 20.19 -10.88 6.91
C ARG A 486 21.24 -10.55 5.85
N ARG A 487 22.52 -10.83 6.16
CA ARG A 487 23.63 -10.53 5.23
C ARG A 487 23.49 -11.30 3.92
N ILE A 488 23.13 -12.58 4.01
CA ILE A 488 22.94 -13.44 2.83
C ILE A 488 21.76 -12.94 1.99
N LEU A 489 20.58 -12.74 2.57
CA LEU A 489 19.41 -12.25 1.83
C LEU A 489 19.69 -10.92 1.13
N GLN A 490 20.34 -9.99 1.83
CA GLN A 490 20.68 -8.71 1.24
C GLN A 490 21.72 -8.79 0.12
N THR A 491 22.62 -9.79 0.14
CA THR A 491 23.54 -10.08 -0.98
C THR A 491 22.79 -10.57 -2.23
N HIS A 492 21.62 -11.19 -2.04
CA HIS A 492 20.79 -11.71 -3.13
C HIS A 492 19.77 -10.69 -3.66
N ILE A 493 19.67 -9.50 -3.06
CA ILE A 493 18.80 -8.40 -3.50
C ILE A 493 19.69 -7.29 -4.04
N ILE A 494 19.65 -7.05 -5.35
CA ILE A 494 20.58 -6.18 -6.06
C ILE A 494 19.82 -4.99 -6.65
N PRO A 495 19.94 -3.78 -6.07
CA PRO A 495 19.34 -2.59 -6.66
C PRO A 495 20.02 -2.23 -7.97
N LEU A 496 19.21 -1.96 -9.01
CA LEU A 496 19.72 -1.52 -10.30
C LEU A 496 19.75 0.01 -10.44
N GLY A 497 18.97 0.74 -9.65
CA GLY A 497 18.75 2.17 -9.88
C GLY A 497 18.17 2.37 -11.28
N ASN A 498 18.81 3.20 -12.10
CA ASN A 498 18.41 3.43 -13.49
C ASN A 498 19.02 2.43 -14.49
N ARG A 499 19.82 1.46 -14.02
CA ARG A 499 20.51 0.51 -14.90
C ARG A 499 19.57 -0.53 -15.50
N ASP A 500 19.95 -1.02 -16.67
CA ASP A 500 19.34 -2.20 -17.27
C ASP A 500 19.80 -3.49 -16.60
N VAL A 501 18.95 -4.53 -16.70
CA VAL A 501 19.35 -5.88 -16.32
C VAL A 501 20.51 -6.28 -17.23
N PRO A 502 21.69 -6.63 -16.69
CA PRO A 502 22.83 -7.00 -17.52
C PRO A 502 22.56 -8.21 -18.40
N ASN A 503 23.16 -8.23 -19.58
CA ASN A 503 23.24 -9.46 -20.36
C ASN A 503 24.32 -10.38 -19.75
N PHE A 504 23.95 -11.10 -18.70
CA PHE A 504 24.86 -11.96 -17.95
C PHE A 504 25.66 -12.96 -18.80
N ALA A 505 25.13 -13.39 -19.96
CA ALA A 505 25.80 -14.33 -20.85
C ALA A 505 26.93 -13.68 -21.67
N ALA A 506 26.76 -12.41 -22.06
CA ALA A 506 27.65 -11.73 -23.01
C ALA A 506 28.46 -10.59 -22.40
N SER A 507 28.12 -10.12 -21.19
CA SER A 507 28.85 -9.07 -20.50
C SER A 507 29.46 -9.54 -19.19
N SER A 508 30.46 -8.79 -18.75
CA SER A 508 31.06 -8.92 -17.43
C SER A 508 30.97 -7.61 -16.68
N GLY A 509 30.80 -7.67 -15.36
CA GLY A 509 30.75 -6.48 -14.54
C GLY A 509 30.61 -6.79 -13.07
N ILE A 510 30.27 -5.74 -12.32
CA ILE A 510 30.15 -5.75 -10.87
C ILE A 510 28.91 -4.94 -10.49
N LEU A 511 28.15 -5.44 -9.51
CA LEU A 511 26.90 -4.82 -9.04
C LEU A 511 26.92 -4.77 -7.52
N GLU A 512 26.53 -3.62 -6.96
CA GLU A 512 26.30 -3.48 -5.53
C GLU A 512 24.99 -4.19 -5.13
N ALA A 513 25.06 -5.00 -4.09
CA ALA A 513 23.91 -5.63 -3.45
C ALA A 513 23.35 -4.73 -2.33
N SER A 514 22.15 -5.02 -1.83
CA SER A 514 21.43 -4.14 -0.89
C SER A 514 22.10 -4.01 0.49
N ASN A 515 23.07 -4.86 0.82
CA ASN A 515 23.90 -4.70 2.02
C ASN A 515 25.14 -3.83 1.79
N GLY A 516 25.38 -3.30 0.59
CA GLY A 516 26.57 -2.52 0.25
C GLY A 516 27.78 -3.35 -0.19
N GLU A 517 27.70 -4.68 -0.12
CA GLU A 517 28.71 -5.56 -0.71
C GLU A 517 28.49 -5.69 -2.22
N TYR A 518 29.49 -6.20 -2.93
CA TYR A 518 29.41 -6.35 -4.38
C TYR A 518 29.35 -7.81 -4.81
N ILE A 519 28.65 -8.05 -5.91
CA ILE A 519 28.70 -9.29 -6.67
C ILE A 519 29.34 -9.02 -8.03
N LYS A 520 30.04 -10.00 -8.57
CA LYS A 520 30.57 -9.98 -9.93
C LYS A 520 29.75 -10.89 -10.82
N TYR A 521 29.74 -10.58 -12.10
CA TYR A 521 29.17 -11.45 -13.12
C TYR A 521 30.06 -11.48 -14.36
N ALA A 522 30.12 -12.64 -15.01
CA ALA A 522 30.79 -12.85 -16.29
C ALA A 522 30.38 -14.22 -16.88
N ASN A 523 30.23 -14.30 -18.20
CA ASN A 523 30.07 -15.56 -18.94
C ASN A 523 28.96 -16.48 -18.40
N GLY A 524 27.80 -15.90 -18.06
CA GLY A 524 26.65 -16.63 -17.51
C GLY A 524 26.85 -17.10 -16.06
N ARG A 525 27.79 -16.49 -15.33
CA ARG A 525 28.10 -16.84 -13.94
C ARG A 525 28.13 -15.61 -13.04
N ILE A 526 27.85 -15.83 -11.75
CA ILE A 526 27.88 -14.80 -10.70
C ILE A 526 28.78 -15.23 -9.53
N SER A 527 29.36 -14.28 -8.82
CA SER A 527 30.13 -14.54 -7.59
C SER A 527 30.01 -13.41 -6.58
N SER A 528 30.12 -13.75 -5.31
CA SER A 528 30.34 -12.86 -4.17
C SER A 528 31.68 -13.20 -3.50
N ALA A 529 32.15 -12.36 -2.58
CA ALA A 529 33.42 -12.57 -1.87
C ALA A 529 33.55 -13.98 -1.27
N GLY A 530 32.53 -14.46 -0.56
CA GLY A 530 32.57 -15.78 0.07
C GLY A 530 32.48 -16.94 -0.91
N THR A 531 31.88 -16.74 -2.09
CA THR A 531 31.94 -17.78 -3.14
C THR A 531 33.34 -17.90 -3.71
N GLU A 532 34.04 -16.78 -3.93
CA GLU A 532 35.41 -16.75 -4.49
C GLU A 532 36.48 -17.33 -3.54
N ASP A 533 36.12 -17.51 -2.26
CA ASP A 533 36.95 -18.15 -1.24
C ASP A 533 36.97 -19.68 -1.33
N ASN A 534 36.03 -20.28 -2.07
CA ASN A 534 36.01 -21.73 -2.24
C ASN A 534 37.33 -22.25 -2.83
N ALA A 535 37.83 -23.34 -2.28
CA ALA A 535 39.07 -23.97 -2.76
C ALA A 535 38.90 -24.54 -4.17
N ALA A 536 37.77 -25.18 -4.43
CA ALA A 536 37.43 -25.74 -5.74
C ALA A 536 37.17 -24.62 -6.76
N VAL A 537 37.91 -24.61 -7.87
CA VAL A 537 37.82 -23.56 -8.91
C VAL A 537 36.41 -23.42 -9.47
N ILE A 538 35.71 -24.54 -9.68
CA ILE A 538 34.34 -24.56 -10.20
C ILE A 538 33.32 -23.90 -9.27
N ASP A 539 33.63 -23.82 -7.97
CA ASP A 539 32.76 -23.27 -6.92
C ASP A 539 33.09 -21.82 -6.56
N LYS A 540 34.11 -21.23 -7.19
CA LYS A 540 34.44 -19.81 -7.04
C LYS A 540 33.41 -18.88 -7.69
N THR A 541 32.60 -19.42 -8.59
CA THR A 541 31.52 -18.72 -9.29
C THR A 541 30.34 -19.67 -9.43
N ILE A 542 29.14 -19.15 -9.54
CA ILE A 542 27.89 -19.91 -9.62
C ILE A 542 27.32 -19.74 -11.02
N ALA A 543 26.93 -20.86 -11.66
CA ALA A 543 26.24 -20.81 -12.95
C ALA A 543 24.83 -20.23 -12.78
N ILE A 544 24.42 -19.38 -13.73
CA ILE A 544 23.03 -18.97 -13.87
C ILE A 544 22.29 -20.05 -14.67
N ASP A 545 21.23 -20.60 -14.08
CA ASP A 545 20.40 -21.63 -14.71
C ASP A 545 19.39 -21.02 -15.68
N SER A 546 18.74 -19.92 -15.26
CA SER A 546 17.79 -19.18 -16.07
C SER A 546 17.57 -17.77 -15.54
N ILE A 547 16.95 -16.91 -16.35
CA ILE A 547 16.56 -15.55 -15.97
C ILE A 547 15.11 -15.33 -16.37
N THR A 548 14.31 -14.75 -15.47
CA THR A 548 12.93 -14.34 -15.78
C THR A 548 12.78 -12.84 -15.57
N THR A 549 12.28 -12.13 -16.58
CA THR A 549 12.02 -10.69 -16.48
C THR A 549 10.70 -10.40 -15.77
N ALA A 550 10.68 -9.33 -15.00
CA ALA A 550 9.52 -8.76 -14.34
C ALA A 550 9.39 -7.27 -14.69
N VAL A 551 8.28 -6.63 -14.29
CA VAL A 551 8.02 -5.21 -14.62
C VAL A 551 9.09 -4.26 -14.07
N ASN A 552 9.82 -4.66 -13.02
CA ASN A 552 10.82 -3.86 -12.34
C ASN A 552 12.19 -4.57 -12.26
N GLY A 553 12.54 -5.43 -13.21
CA GLY A 553 13.86 -6.03 -13.30
C GLY A 553 13.83 -7.52 -13.61
N ALA A 554 14.60 -8.34 -12.90
CA ALA A 554 14.68 -9.77 -13.20
C ALA A 554 14.99 -10.66 -11.99
N ASP A 555 14.46 -11.88 -12.02
CA ASP A 555 14.88 -12.97 -11.15
C ASP A 555 15.96 -13.81 -11.87
N VAL A 556 17.12 -13.97 -11.23
CA VAL A 556 18.27 -14.73 -11.74
C VAL A 556 18.39 -16.02 -10.93
N TYR A 557 18.07 -17.16 -11.56
CA TYR A 557 18.09 -18.46 -10.90
C TYR A 557 19.48 -19.08 -10.98
N ALA A 558 19.92 -19.63 -9.86
CA ALA A 558 21.22 -20.25 -9.73
C ALA A 558 21.15 -21.41 -8.73
N ALA A 559 21.89 -22.49 -9.01
CA ALA A 559 21.87 -23.71 -8.20
C ALA A 559 22.58 -23.59 -6.84
N LYS A 560 23.31 -22.49 -6.58
CA LYS A 560 24.06 -22.25 -5.33
C LYS A 560 23.81 -20.84 -4.80
N VAL A 561 24.21 -20.61 -3.55
CA VAL A 561 24.01 -19.35 -2.81
C VAL A 561 25.23 -18.45 -2.89
N LEU A 562 25.01 -17.15 -3.08
CA LEU A 562 26.04 -16.13 -2.93
C LEU A 562 26.41 -15.98 -1.44
N MET A 563 27.55 -16.56 -1.05
CA MET A 563 28.07 -16.51 0.31
C MET A 563 28.86 -15.22 0.58
N TYR A 564 28.81 -14.69 1.79
CA TYR A 564 29.73 -13.65 2.23
C TYR A 564 31.03 -14.28 2.74
N THR A 565 32.13 -13.52 2.72
CA THR A 565 33.42 -13.98 3.24
C THR A 565 33.53 -13.76 4.75
N VAL A 566 34.10 -14.73 5.44
CA VAL A 566 34.52 -14.62 6.86
C VAL A 566 36.01 -14.32 7.00
N LEU A 567 36.76 -14.28 5.89
CA LEU A 567 38.18 -13.99 5.93
C LEU A 567 38.41 -12.50 6.20
N PRO A 568 39.41 -12.14 7.03
CA PRO A 568 39.79 -10.75 7.18
C PRO A 568 40.38 -10.22 5.87
N VAL A 569 40.26 -8.92 5.65
CA VAL A 569 40.62 -8.26 4.37
C VAL A 569 42.06 -8.53 3.94
N SER A 570 42.98 -8.64 4.90
CA SER A 570 44.39 -8.96 4.66
C SER A 570 44.60 -10.28 3.93
N LYS A 571 43.72 -11.27 4.10
CA LYS A 571 43.85 -12.59 3.45
C LYS A 571 43.63 -12.50 1.94
N HIS A 572 42.77 -11.59 1.48
CA HIS A 572 42.61 -11.32 0.05
C HIS A 572 43.79 -10.53 -0.52
N ILE A 573 44.44 -9.70 0.29
CA ILE A 573 45.70 -9.03 -0.10
C ILE A 573 46.83 -10.05 -0.21
N GLU A 574 47.01 -10.89 0.82
CA GLU A 574 48.01 -11.96 0.88
C GLU A 574 47.88 -12.92 -0.31
N LYS A 575 46.66 -13.39 -0.60
CA LYS A 575 46.35 -14.27 -1.74
C LYS A 575 46.81 -13.70 -3.09
N ASN A 576 46.80 -12.37 -3.24
CA ASN A 576 47.20 -11.67 -4.46
C ASN A 576 48.60 -11.03 -4.37
N GLY A 577 49.36 -11.35 -3.33
CA GLY A 577 50.69 -10.82 -3.05
C GLY A 577 51.66 -11.86 -2.47
N THR A 578 51.38 -13.15 -2.66
CA THR A 578 52.17 -14.24 -2.07
C THR A 578 53.49 -14.44 -2.83
N LEU A 579 53.43 -14.42 -4.16
CA LEU A 579 54.60 -14.58 -5.02
C LEU A 579 55.24 -13.23 -5.33
N ALA A 580 56.56 -13.18 -5.48
CA ALA A 580 57.28 -11.95 -5.82
C ALA A 580 56.83 -11.32 -7.16
N THR A 581 56.26 -12.13 -8.05
CA THR A 581 55.67 -11.71 -9.33
C THR A 581 54.26 -11.16 -9.20
N ASP A 582 53.59 -11.39 -8.07
CA ASP A 582 52.21 -10.97 -7.88
C ASP A 582 52.12 -9.43 -7.73
N PRO A 583 51.07 -8.81 -8.29
CA PRO A 583 50.98 -7.36 -8.34
C PRO A 583 50.83 -6.69 -6.98
N TYR A 584 50.38 -7.40 -5.92
CA TYR A 584 50.28 -6.85 -4.57
C TYR A 584 51.49 -7.17 -3.69
N TYR A 585 52.52 -7.87 -4.19
CA TYR A 585 53.59 -8.42 -3.37
C TYR A 585 54.25 -7.37 -2.45
N ALA A 586 54.74 -6.26 -3.02
CA ALA A 586 55.45 -5.26 -2.24
C ALA A 586 54.56 -4.59 -1.19
N PHE A 587 53.30 -4.32 -1.53
CA PHE A 587 52.31 -3.78 -0.58
C PHE A 587 52.01 -4.77 0.55
N TRP A 588 51.84 -6.05 0.22
CA TRP A 588 51.63 -7.11 1.21
C TRP A 588 52.83 -7.25 2.15
N GLN A 589 54.07 -7.23 1.65
CA GLN A 589 55.25 -7.34 2.51
C GLN A 589 55.36 -6.16 3.48
N TYR A 590 55.06 -4.93 3.05
CA TYR A 590 55.01 -3.77 3.95
C TYR A 590 53.91 -3.89 5.00
N LEU A 591 52.70 -4.32 4.61
CA LEU A 591 51.60 -4.54 5.56
C LEU A 591 51.97 -5.61 6.58
N LYS A 592 52.47 -6.76 6.11
CA LYS A 592 52.87 -7.90 6.95
C LYS A 592 54.01 -7.55 7.91
N GLY A 593 54.98 -6.75 7.47
CA GLY A 593 56.13 -6.32 8.27
C GLY A 593 55.80 -5.22 9.28
N ASN A 594 54.67 -4.50 9.12
CA ASN A 594 54.25 -3.46 10.04
C ASN A 594 53.39 -4.03 11.18
N VAL A 595 54.04 -4.46 12.26
CA VAL A 595 53.39 -5.06 13.44
C VAL A 595 52.46 -4.12 14.21
N THR A 596 52.52 -2.80 13.98
CA THR A 596 51.59 -1.83 14.60
C THR A 596 50.27 -1.73 13.84
N LEU A 597 50.30 -1.99 12.53
CA LEU A 597 49.15 -1.93 11.65
C LEU A 597 48.55 -3.32 11.38
N TYR A 598 49.35 -4.38 11.35
CA TYR A 598 48.89 -5.73 11.03
C TYR A 598 49.09 -6.69 12.21
N ASN A 599 48.01 -7.37 12.58
CA ASN A 599 48.05 -8.44 13.57
C ASN A 599 48.21 -9.79 12.85
N ALA A 600 49.37 -10.43 12.97
CA ALA A 600 49.66 -11.70 12.29
C ALA A 600 48.80 -12.88 12.79
N THR A 601 48.31 -12.83 14.03
CA THR A 601 47.49 -13.89 14.63
C THR A 601 46.06 -13.85 14.11
N THR A 602 45.45 -12.66 14.07
CA THR A 602 44.04 -12.50 13.67
C THR A 602 43.88 -12.14 12.19
N GLY A 603 44.94 -11.66 11.54
CA GLY A 603 44.87 -11.07 10.21
C GLY A 603 44.24 -9.67 10.18
N ALA A 604 43.94 -9.06 11.33
CA ALA A 604 43.31 -7.74 11.37
C ALA A 604 44.27 -6.63 10.91
N ILE A 605 43.72 -5.63 10.21
CA ILE A 605 44.42 -4.39 9.86
C ILE A 605 43.87 -3.30 10.79
N ASN A 606 44.71 -2.70 11.60
CA ASN A 606 44.31 -1.64 12.53
C ASN A 606 43.72 -0.45 11.76
N GLY A 607 42.54 0.01 12.18
CA GLY A 607 41.72 1.01 11.48
C GLY A 607 40.68 0.44 10.50
N VAL A 608 40.83 -0.81 10.06
CA VAL A 608 39.81 -1.56 9.31
C VAL A 608 38.98 -2.34 10.31
N SER A 609 37.81 -1.80 10.65
CA SER A 609 36.92 -2.38 11.65
C SER A 609 35.93 -3.37 11.02
N ASP A 610 35.70 -4.49 11.69
CA ASP A 610 34.68 -5.44 11.27
C ASP A 610 33.31 -4.76 11.16
N GLY A 611 32.56 -5.10 10.11
CA GLY A 611 31.25 -4.51 9.85
C GLY A 611 31.27 -3.14 9.16
N SER A 612 32.43 -2.52 8.95
CA SER A 612 32.54 -1.25 8.21
C SER A 612 32.93 -1.47 6.74
N PHE A 613 32.62 -0.49 5.88
CA PHE A 613 32.87 -0.56 4.44
C PHE A 613 34.16 0.16 4.06
N TYR A 614 35.01 -0.50 3.27
CA TYR A 614 36.29 0.06 2.84
C TYR A 614 36.58 -0.18 1.36
N THR A 615 37.47 0.64 0.81
CA THR A 615 38.14 0.37 -0.46
C THR A 615 39.62 0.51 -0.25
N ILE A 616 40.39 -0.49 -0.69
CA ILE A 616 41.85 -0.50 -0.58
C ILE A 616 42.44 -0.37 -1.97
N PHE A 617 43.29 0.64 -2.16
CA PHE A 617 44.01 0.89 -3.40
C PHE A 617 45.44 0.36 -3.27
N VAL A 618 45.75 -0.73 -3.95
CA VAL A 618 47.05 -1.39 -3.89
C VAL A 618 47.92 -0.97 -5.08
N PRO A 619 48.99 -0.18 -4.85
CA PRO A 619 49.94 0.16 -5.90
C PRO A 619 50.70 -1.06 -6.41
N THR A 620 50.97 -1.06 -7.72
CA THR A 620 51.84 -2.08 -8.34
C THR A 620 53.22 -2.12 -7.68
N ASN A 621 53.94 -3.26 -7.79
CA ASN A 621 55.32 -3.36 -7.27
C ASN A 621 56.24 -2.25 -7.80
N ALA A 622 56.08 -1.85 -9.07
CA ALA A 622 56.84 -0.74 -9.66
C ALA A 622 56.46 0.62 -9.03
N ALA A 623 55.17 0.85 -8.76
CA ALA A 623 54.71 2.04 -8.07
C ALA A 623 55.18 2.10 -6.61
N VAL A 624 55.20 0.97 -5.90
CA VAL A 624 55.79 0.88 -4.56
C VAL A 624 57.29 1.20 -4.61
N GLN A 625 58.03 0.63 -5.56
CA GLN A 625 59.45 0.99 -5.75
C GLN A 625 59.64 2.48 -6.05
N ALA A 626 58.75 3.10 -6.82
CA ALA A 626 58.79 4.54 -7.06
C ALA A 626 58.56 5.35 -5.76
N ALA A 627 57.66 4.93 -4.88
CA ALA A 627 57.45 5.55 -3.58
C ALA A 627 58.68 5.38 -2.64
N VAL A 628 59.37 4.25 -2.71
CA VAL A 628 60.65 4.00 -2.01
C VAL A 628 61.74 4.94 -2.52
N THR A 629 61.88 5.09 -3.84
CA THR A 629 62.82 6.04 -4.47
C THR A 629 62.50 7.49 -4.08
N ALA A 630 61.22 7.83 -3.94
CA ALA A 630 60.75 9.13 -3.47
C ALA A 630 60.88 9.35 -1.95
N ASN A 631 61.45 8.40 -1.20
CA ASN A 631 61.61 8.41 0.27
C ASN A 631 60.30 8.46 1.08
N LEU A 632 59.17 8.10 0.46
CA LEU A 632 57.88 7.96 1.14
C LEU A 632 57.76 6.62 1.87
N LEU A 633 58.52 5.62 1.41
CA LEU A 633 58.62 4.31 2.05
C LEU A 633 60.08 3.99 2.43
N PRO A 634 60.31 3.20 3.51
CA PRO A 634 61.64 2.80 3.98
C PRO A 634 62.43 2.03 2.92
N LYS A 635 63.74 2.27 2.84
CA LYS A 635 64.64 1.65 1.86
C LYS A 635 65.90 1.11 2.53
N LEU A 636 66.42 -0.01 2.02
CA LEU A 636 67.73 -0.53 2.38
C LEU A 636 68.84 0.27 1.69
N ALA A 637 70.08 0.10 2.15
CA ALA A 637 71.25 0.79 1.58
C ALA A 637 71.44 0.55 0.07
N ASN A 638 70.99 -0.59 -0.44
CA ASN A 638 71.02 -0.94 -1.87
C ASN A 638 69.86 -0.32 -2.69
N GLY A 639 69.02 0.53 -2.08
CA GLY A 639 67.88 1.19 -2.74
C GLY A 639 66.63 0.31 -2.90
N THR A 640 66.66 -0.93 -2.42
CA THR A 640 65.49 -1.83 -2.44
C THR A 640 64.56 -1.57 -1.24
N PRO A 641 63.28 -1.99 -1.30
CA PRO A 641 62.33 -1.77 -0.22
C PRO A 641 62.77 -2.42 1.10
N ASN A 642 62.76 -1.66 2.20
CA ASN A 642 62.91 -2.22 3.54
C ASN A 642 61.53 -2.61 4.09
N PHE A 643 61.10 -3.85 3.90
CA PHE A 643 59.75 -4.31 4.26
C PHE A 643 59.49 -4.49 5.75
N ALA A 644 60.53 -4.59 6.58
CA ALA A 644 60.43 -4.79 8.02
C ALA A 644 61.32 -3.79 8.76
N PRO A 645 61.04 -2.48 8.66
CA PRO A 645 61.83 -1.47 9.36
C PRO A 645 61.67 -1.63 10.88
N THR A 646 62.77 -1.44 11.61
CA THR A 646 62.77 -1.43 13.08
C THR A 646 62.72 -0.03 13.66
N ASP A 647 63.02 0.99 12.87
CA ASP A 647 62.96 2.40 13.28
C ASP A 647 61.51 2.88 13.38
N ALA A 648 61.19 3.59 14.46
CA ALA A 648 59.82 4.02 14.74
C ALA A 648 59.28 5.03 13.70
N ALA A 649 60.13 5.90 13.16
CA ALA A 649 59.73 6.85 12.13
C ALA A 649 59.50 6.14 10.79
N GLU A 650 60.32 5.14 10.45
CA GLU A 650 60.12 4.30 9.27
C GLU A 650 58.85 3.44 9.36
N ILE A 651 58.56 2.84 10.52
CA ILE A 651 57.29 2.13 10.77
C ILE A 651 56.10 3.07 10.59
N SER A 652 56.18 4.29 11.13
CA SER A 652 55.15 5.32 10.99
C SER A 652 54.93 5.74 9.53
N LYS A 653 55.99 5.87 8.72
CA LYS A 653 55.86 6.12 7.27
C LYS A 653 55.07 5.04 6.56
N VAL A 654 55.34 3.77 6.86
CA VAL A 654 54.58 2.64 6.28
C VAL A 654 53.12 2.71 6.72
N SER A 655 52.86 2.99 8.00
CA SER A 655 51.49 3.12 8.52
C SER A 655 50.71 4.23 7.80
N LYS A 656 51.29 5.44 7.70
CA LYS A 656 50.66 6.57 7.01
C LYS A 656 50.39 6.28 5.53
N PHE A 657 51.38 5.67 4.86
CA PHE A 657 51.24 5.27 3.46
C PHE A 657 50.05 4.32 3.26
N ILE A 658 50.00 3.22 4.02
CA ILE A 658 48.91 2.24 3.88
C ILE A 658 47.55 2.85 4.25
N GLN A 659 47.47 3.60 5.36
CA GLN A 659 46.22 4.21 5.81
C GLN A 659 45.64 5.20 4.79
N TYR A 660 46.47 5.95 4.05
CA TYR A 660 45.98 6.84 3.00
C TYR A 660 45.41 6.10 1.79
N HIS A 661 45.88 4.89 1.54
CA HIS A 661 45.40 4.02 0.47
C HIS A 661 44.11 3.28 0.81
N ILE A 662 43.53 3.51 1.99
CA ILE A 662 42.28 2.88 2.44
C ILE A 662 41.24 3.98 2.66
N ILE A 663 40.12 3.94 1.95
CA ILE A 663 39.00 4.87 2.11
C ILE A 663 37.79 4.21 2.78
N LYS A 664 36.99 5.00 3.50
CA LYS A 664 35.76 4.57 4.21
C LYS A 664 34.53 4.56 3.30
N ASN A 665 34.54 3.70 2.30
CA ASN A 665 33.36 3.25 1.55
C ASN A 665 33.80 2.12 0.63
N THR A 666 32.89 1.27 0.16
CA THR A 666 33.19 0.36 -0.96
C THR A 666 32.88 1.07 -2.28
N VAL A 667 33.85 1.15 -3.17
CA VAL A 667 33.74 1.76 -4.49
C VAL A 667 34.13 0.70 -5.52
N ALA A 668 33.33 0.56 -6.57
CA ALA A 668 33.65 -0.27 -7.73
C ALA A 668 33.63 0.57 -9.02
N ASN A 669 34.00 -0.04 -10.14
CA ASN A 669 33.92 0.61 -11.46
C ASN A 669 32.50 0.59 -12.07
N ASP A 670 31.45 0.46 -11.26
CA ASP A 670 30.04 0.43 -11.70
C ASP A 670 29.40 1.82 -11.84
N GLY A 671 30.18 2.87 -11.57
CA GLY A 671 29.79 4.26 -11.74
C GLY A 671 28.78 4.78 -10.72
N GLN A 672 28.43 4.02 -9.68
CA GLN A 672 27.41 4.42 -8.72
C GLN A 672 27.96 5.29 -7.58
N LYS A 673 29.25 5.10 -7.23
CA LYS A 673 29.89 5.80 -6.10
C LYS A 673 31.09 6.62 -6.58
N THR A 674 30.87 7.92 -6.72
CA THR A 674 31.88 8.93 -7.05
C THR A 674 31.79 10.09 -6.07
N GLY A 675 32.89 10.79 -5.83
CA GLY A 675 32.95 11.92 -4.91
C GLY A 675 34.18 11.88 -4.02
N VAL A 676 34.14 12.65 -2.93
CA VAL A 676 35.25 12.77 -1.98
C VAL A 676 35.02 11.84 -0.81
N PHE A 677 35.97 10.96 -0.53
CA PHE A 677 35.89 9.99 0.57
C PHE A 677 37.03 10.20 1.57
N GLU A 678 36.73 9.98 2.85
CA GLU A 678 37.74 9.96 3.92
C GLU A 678 38.61 8.70 3.80
N SER A 679 39.92 8.89 3.92
CA SER A 679 40.89 7.81 4.13
C SER A 679 41.02 7.43 5.61
N LEU A 680 41.78 6.38 5.90
CA LEU A 680 42.15 6.04 7.28
C LEU A 680 43.29 6.91 7.83
N LEU A 681 44.02 7.62 6.97
CA LEU A 681 45.07 8.54 7.42
C LEU A 681 44.42 9.76 8.05
N LYS A 682 44.87 10.10 9.25
CA LYS A 682 44.47 11.29 9.99
C LYS A 682 45.66 12.19 10.27
N ASP A 683 45.40 13.49 10.36
CA ASP A 683 46.37 14.47 10.83
C ASP A 683 46.44 14.53 12.36
N ASP A 684 47.32 15.39 12.87
CA ASP A 684 47.51 15.59 14.32
C ASP A 684 46.28 16.18 15.02
N SER A 685 45.36 16.79 14.26
CA SER A 685 44.07 17.31 14.76
C SER A 685 42.98 16.25 14.74
N GLY A 686 43.25 15.06 14.16
CA GLY A 686 42.32 13.94 14.03
C GLY A 686 41.46 13.97 12.77
N ASP A 687 41.68 14.93 11.87
CA ASP A 687 40.94 15.09 10.62
C ASP A 687 41.44 14.09 9.57
N ALA A 688 40.49 13.43 8.89
CA ALA A 688 40.81 12.42 7.90
C ALA A 688 41.25 13.04 6.57
N ALA A 689 42.39 12.59 6.05
CA ALA A 689 42.83 12.90 4.70
C ALA A 689 41.82 12.36 3.68
N LYS A 690 41.63 13.07 2.55
CA LYS A 690 40.58 12.74 1.58
C LYS A 690 41.16 12.26 0.25
N VAL A 691 40.40 11.40 -0.43
CA VAL A 691 40.67 10.93 -1.79
C VAL A 691 39.40 11.16 -2.61
N THR A 692 39.55 11.79 -3.77
CA THR A 692 38.43 11.97 -4.71
C THR A 692 38.39 10.79 -5.67
N VAL A 693 37.23 10.17 -5.82
CA VAL A 693 36.98 9.08 -6.74
C VAL A 693 36.09 9.57 -7.87
N THR A 694 36.50 9.32 -9.11
CA THR A 694 35.71 9.63 -10.30
C THR A 694 35.64 8.40 -11.20
N ALA A 695 34.45 8.08 -11.67
CA ALA A 695 34.20 7.00 -12.62
C ALA A 695 33.61 7.58 -13.91
N ASN A 696 34.04 7.06 -15.07
CA ASN A 696 33.41 7.38 -16.35
C ASN A 696 32.62 6.15 -16.83
N THR A 697 31.32 6.33 -17.01
CA THR A 697 30.38 5.29 -17.48
C THR A 697 30.11 5.33 -18.99
N ASN A 698 30.62 6.36 -19.71
CA ASN A 698 30.38 6.58 -21.14
C ASN A 698 31.57 6.17 -22.03
N GLY A 699 32.38 5.19 -21.60
CA GLY A 699 33.58 4.69 -22.29
C GLY A 699 34.07 3.37 -21.66
N PRO A 700 35.26 2.82 -22.00
CA PRO A 700 35.78 1.64 -21.31
C PRO A 700 35.83 1.95 -19.81
N ASN A 701 35.15 1.19 -18.96
CA ASN A 701 34.92 1.50 -17.53
C ASN A 701 36.20 2.01 -16.84
N VAL A 702 36.36 3.34 -16.72
CA VAL A 702 37.54 3.95 -16.09
C VAL A 702 37.17 4.36 -14.68
N LEU A 703 37.96 3.92 -13.70
CA LEU A 703 37.91 4.39 -12.32
C LEU A 703 39.23 5.14 -12.03
N THR A 704 39.12 6.41 -11.65
CA THR A 704 40.26 7.29 -11.36
C THR A 704 40.16 7.86 -9.97
N LEU A 705 41.32 8.15 -9.38
CA LEU A 705 41.47 8.73 -8.05
C LEU A 705 42.23 10.04 -8.18
N ARG A 706 41.92 11.00 -7.32
CA ARG A 706 42.76 12.18 -7.09
C ARG A 706 43.14 12.26 -5.62
N ASP A 707 44.44 12.37 -5.41
CA ASP A 707 45.01 12.58 -4.08
C ASP A 707 45.01 14.06 -3.68
N VAL A 708 45.52 14.38 -2.49
CA VAL A 708 45.58 15.77 -1.98
C VAL A 708 46.51 16.67 -2.80
N ALA A 709 47.44 16.09 -3.57
CA ALA A 709 48.29 16.83 -4.50
C ALA A 709 47.61 17.02 -5.87
N ASN A 710 46.32 16.68 -6.00
CA ASN A 710 45.52 16.70 -7.22
C ASN A 710 46.13 15.85 -8.36
N SER A 711 46.99 14.88 -8.01
CA SER A 711 47.56 13.94 -8.98
C SER A 711 46.51 12.90 -9.35
N THR A 712 46.36 12.61 -10.65
CA THR A 712 45.42 11.59 -11.12
C THR A 712 46.08 10.22 -11.08
N VAL A 713 45.43 9.28 -10.41
CA VAL A 713 45.82 7.87 -10.30
C VAL A 713 44.76 7.01 -10.96
N ASN A 714 45.18 6.06 -11.80
CA ASN A 714 44.26 5.19 -12.51
C ASN A 714 44.15 3.84 -11.79
N VAL A 715 42.92 3.39 -11.56
CA VAL A 715 42.65 2.00 -11.19
C VAL A 715 42.80 1.14 -12.43
N LEU A 716 43.59 0.09 -12.30
CA LEU A 716 43.90 -0.86 -13.37
C LEU A 716 42.78 -1.90 -13.46
N LEU A 717 42.02 -1.91 -14.56
CA LEU A 717 40.82 -2.74 -14.74
C LEU A 717 40.95 -3.72 -15.92
N GLY A 718 42.17 -4.01 -16.36
CA GLY A 718 42.46 -4.96 -17.41
C GLY A 718 42.28 -6.42 -16.95
N PRO A 719 42.22 -7.38 -17.90
CA PRO A 719 41.96 -8.79 -17.60
C PRO A 719 42.99 -9.45 -16.67
N THR A 720 44.22 -8.94 -16.65
CA THR A 720 45.32 -9.44 -15.82
C THR A 720 45.49 -8.65 -14.52
N ASP A 721 44.79 -7.54 -14.35
CA ASP A 721 44.90 -6.69 -13.18
C ASP A 721 44.10 -7.27 -12.02
N ARG A 722 44.57 -7.02 -10.80
CA ARG A 722 43.87 -7.41 -9.57
C ARG A 722 43.04 -6.24 -9.08
N SER A 723 41.93 -5.98 -9.74
CA SER A 723 40.94 -4.99 -9.30
C SER A 723 39.56 -5.60 -9.22
N ASN A 724 38.63 -4.89 -8.56
CA ASN A 724 37.34 -5.46 -8.16
C ASN A 724 37.52 -6.77 -7.37
N VAL A 725 38.57 -6.88 -6.57
CA VAL A 725 38.76 -8.03 -5.68
C VAL A 725 37.80 -7.86 -4.51
N LEU A 726 36.84 -8.77 -4.41
CA LEU A 726 35.81 -8.74 -3.38
C LEU A 726 36.36 -9.29 -2.06
N SER A 727 36.10 -8.59 -0.96
CA SER A 727 36.53 -8.97 0.38
C SER A 727 35.46 -8.59 1.41
N ASN A 728 35.71 -8.84 2.70
CA ASN A 728 34.74 -8.64 3.78
C ASN A 728 34.33 -7.16 3.87
N ARG A 729 33.15 -6.80 3.33
CA ARG A 729 32.68 -5.41 3.17
C ARG A 729 33.72 -4.48 2.55
N THR A 730 34.61 -5.01 1.72
CA THR A 730 35.75 -4.28 1.17
C THR A 730 35.94 -4.62 -0.30
N VAL A 731 36.29 -3.62 -1.10
CA VAL A 731 36.74 -3.82 -2.49
C VAL A 731 38.22 -3.43 -2.58
N ILE A 732 39.03 -4.28 -3.22
CA ILE A 732 40.46 -4.03 -3.40
C ILE A 732 40.74 -3.80 -4.89
N HIS A 733 41.47 -2.73 -5.17
CA HIS A 733 41.80 -2.26 -6.51
C HIS A 733 43.30 -2.12 -6.68
N GLN A 734 43.83 -2.64 -7.78
CA GLN A 734 45.19 -2.35 -8.22
C GLN A 734 45.24 -0.96 -8.85
N ILE A 735 46.24 -0.15 -8.49
CA ILE A 735 46.45 1.19 -9.06
C ILE A 735 47.80 1.30 -9.77
N ASN A 736 47.85 2.10 -10.83
CA ASN A 736 49.02 2.21 -11.72
C ASN A 736 50.21 2.93 -11.07
N THR A 737 49.95 3.83 -10.13
CA THR A 737 50.92 4.57 -9.31
C THR A 737 50.46 4.57 -7.85
N TYR A 738 51.15 5.26 -6.94
CA TYR A 738 50.75 5.41 -5.54
C TYR A 738 50.05 6.76 -5.28
N LEU A 739 49.22 6.82 -4.24
CA LEU A 739 48.56 8.04 -3.78
C LEU A 739 49.51 8.87 -2.90
N LYS A 740 49.62 10.18 -3.17
CA LYS A 740 50.45 11.10 -2.39
C LYS A 740 49.62 11.76 -1.29
N TYR A 741 50.04 11.61 -0.05
CA TYR A 741 49.47 12.35 1.09
C TYR A 741 50.34 13.56 1.45
N GLN A 742 49.76 14.53 2.15
CA GLN A 742 50.45 15.71 2.70
C GLN A 742 50.21 15.76 4.21
N PHE A 743 51.05 15.07 5.01
CA PHE A 743 51.12 15.18 6.47
C PHE A 743 52.51 14.87 7.02
#